data_AF-A0A315F526-F1
#
_entry.id   AF-A0A315F526-F1
#
_cell.length_a   1.000
_cell.length_b   1.000
_cell.length_c   1.000
_cell.angle_alpha   90.00
_cell.angle_beta   90.00
_cell.angle_gamma   90.00
#
_symmetry.space_group_name_H-M   'P 1'
#
loop_
_entity.id
_entity.type
_entity.pdbx_description
1 polymer ?
#
loop_
_entity_poly.entity_id
_entity_poly.type
_entity_poly.pdbx_seq_one_letter_code
_entity_poly.pdbx_strand_id
1 'polypeptide(L)'
;MTESRSTLPGKNRWQFWIDRGGTFTDVVGKRPDGTLVTHKLLSENPEQYRDAAVAGIRHLLGLKAGEPVTPEQVECVKMGTTVATNALLERKGEATLLVTTQGFGDALRIAYQNRPRLFDRQIVLPELLYSAVVEAQERVAVDGEVLQPLDEAHLRTQLMHWHAQGVRSVAVVFMHGWRHTAHEQAAARLAREVGFTQVSTSHQTSPMMKLVSRGDTTVVDAYLSPILRRYVDQVASEMPGVKLMFMQSSGGLTDAQVFAGKDAILSGPAGGIVGMARTAQLAGHDKVIGFDMGGTSTDVSHFAGQFEREFETQVAGVRMRAPMMSIHTVAAGGGSLLAYDGARFRVGPQSAGANPGPASYRRGGPLAVTDANVMVGKVQPGFFPSVFGPDANQPLDAEVVRGHFDQLAQQTGRAAEDVAHGFIQIAVQQMANAIKKISVARGYDVTRYTLQCFGGAGGQHACLVADALGMSQVLVHPLAGVLSAYGMGLADQNVMREESVERRLDAEAMPLMAARLQALGESTRQALLAQMGGDAGSAHRIELRQRVHLRYEGTDSALVVPWGDQAQLVAGFEASYRQRFAFLMQGKALVVEAVSVEAVLPGDAPEEAAHTLHPEREVPRRDTVQVYAANAQGVAQWQDAALVVREDMRPGDVIDGPAIIAEKNATTVVEPGWQARLTALDHLLLVRVQARAVQHAAGTQADPVLLEVFNNLFMNIAEQMGLQLQNTAYSVNIKERLDFSCALFSAQGQLIANAPHMPVHLGSMGESIQTVIHENKGRMQPGDVFVLNDPYHGGTHLPDITVITPVYLDGHAEPVFYVGSRGHHADVGGLTPGSMPPFSTRIEEEGVQINNVKLVEAGHLREAEMVALLQSGEYPSRNPAQNMADLKAQIAANEKGVQELRRMVEQFGLDVVQAYMRHVQDNAEESVRRVITRLKDGAFTLPLDNGAQIQVAVRVNAGERTAEIDFTGTSAQLPNNFNAPRAVCMAAVLYVFRSLVDDDIPLNAGCLKPLKVIIPQGSMLNPNPPASVVAGNVETSTCITNALFGALGVMAGSQPTMNNFTFGNARVQYYETISGGSGAGGRFDAQGQLVGGFDGTSVVQTHMTNSRLTDSEVLEFRFPVRLESYAIRQGSGGAGRWHGGDGGVRRVRFLEPMTAGILSNGRIHPAFGMAGGYSGLPGINRVVRSDGSVQELAHIGQVEMLAGDVFEIHTPGGGGFGRG
;
A
#
# COMPACT_ATOMS: atom_id res chain seq x y z
N MET A 1 -2.90 71.85 -7.39
CA MET A 1 -2.81 71.07 -8.64
C MET A 1 -2.86 69.60 -8.25
N THR A 2 -4.01 68.99 -8.47
CA THR A 2 -4.31 67.58 -8.29
C THR A 2 -3.85 66.81 -9.51
N GLU A 3 -2.79 66.02 -9.41
CA GLU A 3 -2.46 65.01 -10.41
C GLU A 3 -3.07 63.67 -9.99
N SER A 4 -4.15 63.36 -10.70
CA SER A 4 -4.82 62.07 -10.78
C SER A 4 -3.82 60.98 -11.17
N ARG A 5 -3.51 60.08 -10.23
CA ARG A 5 -2.97 58.75 -10.57
C ARG A 5 -4.09 57.97 -11.24
N SER A 6 -4.05 57.97 -12.58
CA SER A 6 -4.76 57.06 -13.46
C SER A 6 -4.56 55.61 -12.98
N THR A 7 -5.63 55.03 -12.44
CA THR A 7 -5.79 53.60 -12.19
C THR A 7 -5.85 52.88 -13.53
N LEU A 8 -4.92 51.94 -13.76
CA LEU A 8 -5.04 50.96 -14.84
C LEU A 8 -6.37 50.19 -14.67
N PRO A 9 -7.21 50.08 -15.72
CA PRO A 9 -8.44 49.31 -15.66
C PRO A 9 -8.11 47.82 -15.73
N GLY A 10 -8.29 47.07 -14.63
CA GLY A 10 -8.09 45.62 -14.66
C GLY A 10 -8.17 44.81 -13.36
N LYS A 11 -8.26 45.40 -12.15
CA LYS A 11 -8.16 44.64 -10.87
C LYS A 11 -9.32 44.87 -9.89
N ASN A 12 -10.58 44.71 -10.32
CA ASN A 12 -11.76 44.90 -9.44
C ASN A 12 -12.74 43.69 -9.49
N ARG A 13 -12.26 42.45 -9.35
CA ARG A 13 -13.12 41.24 -9.38
C ARG A 13 -12.78 40.27 -8.25
N TRP A 14 -13.75 39.47 -7.86
CA TRP A 14 -13.57 38.42 -6.86
C TRP A 14 -12.79 37.23 -7.42
N GLN A 15 -12.07 36.53 -6.56
CA GLN A 15 -11.61 35.17 -6.82
C GLN A 15 -12.18 34.24 -5.75
N PHE A 16 -12.54 33.02 -6.13
CA PHE A 16 -13.01 32.00 -5.19
C PHE A 16 -12.13 30.76 -5.25
N TRP A 17 -11.73 30.26 -4.08
CA TRP A 17 -10.95 29.06 -3.92
C TRP A 17 -11.72 28.09 -3.03
N ILE A 18 -11.96 26.87 -3.51
CA ILE A 18 -12.98 25.99 -2.93
C ILE A 18 -12.48 24.56 -2.82
N ASP A 19 -12.49 24.03 -1.60
CA ASP A 19 -12.32 22.60 -1.36
C ASP A 19 -13.66 21.96 -1.02
N ARG A 20 -14.15 21.11 -1.93
CA ARG A 20 -15.34 20.31 -1.68
C ARG A 20 -14.92 18.95 -1.11
N GLY A 21 -14.83 18.90 0.22
CA GLY A 21 -14.51 17.69 0.98
C GLY A 21 -15.72 16.76 1.20
N GLY A 22 -15.52 15.67 1.96
CA GLY A 22 -16.58 14.70 2.27
C GLY A 22 -17.61 15.18 3.29
N THR A 23 -17.19 15.87 4.35
CA THR A 23 -18.08 16.36 5.43
C THR A 23 -18.51 17.81 5.18
N PHE A 24 -17.55 18.69 4.87
CA PHE A 24 -17.76 20.11 4.67
C PHE A 24 -17.15 20.58 3.35
N THR A 25 -17.76 21.63 2.79
CA THR A 25 -17.23 22.42 1.67
C THR A 25 -16.72 23.73 2.22
N ASP A 26 -15.43 23.98 1.97
CA ASP A 26 -14.68 25.14 2.45
C ASP A 26 -14.50 26.15 1.31
N VAL A 27 -15.00 27.36 1.52
CA VAL A 27 -14.97 28.44 0.53
C VAL A 27 -14.10 29.59 1.05
N VAL A 28 -13.09 29.97 0.27
CA VAL A 28 -12.29 31.17 0.49
C VAL A 28 -12.55 32.15 -0.65
N GLY A 29 -13.10 33.32 -0.34
CA GLY A 29 -13.32 34.41 -1.28
C GLY A 29 -12.27 35.49 -1.10
N LYS A 30 -11.54 35.84 -2.16
CA LYS A 30 -10.69 37.03 -2.22
C LYS A 30 -11.49 38.19 -2.81
N ARG A 31 -11.74 39.21 -2.00
CA ARG A 31 -12.43 40.44 -2.41
C ARG A 31 -11.58 41.23 -3.42
N PRO A 32 -12.22 42.13 -4.20
CA PRO A 32 -11.49 43.06 -5.09
C PRO A 32 -10.40 43.89 -4.40
N ASP A 33 -10.57 44.20 -3.11
CA ASP A 33 -9.58 44.93 -2.28
C ASP A 33 -8.43 44.05 -1.76
N GLY A 34 -8.45 42.75 -2.06
CA GLY A 34 -7.46 41.77 -1.63
C GLY A 34 -7.76 41.07 -0.31
N THR A 35 -8.80 41.48 0.43
CA THR A 35 -9.15 40.84 1.71
C THR A 35 -9.76 39.45 1.52
N LEU A 36 -9.47 38.53 2.45
CA LEU A 36 -9.97 37.16 2.42
C LEU A 36 -11.18 37.01 3.35
N VAL A 37 -12.20 36.32 2.86
CA VAL A 37 -13.38 35.90 3.64
C VAL A 37 -13.61 34.41 3.48
N THR A 38 -14.13 33.76 4.52
CA THR A 38 -14.35 32.31 4.52
C THR A 38 -15.81 31.97 4.79
N HIS A 39 -16.25 30.85 4.25
CA HIS A 39 -17.56 30.29 4.51
C HIS A 39 -17.49 28.76 4.47
N LYS A 40 -18.23 28.09 5.37
CA LYS A 40 -18.21 26.63 5.54
C LYS A 40 -19.63 26.10 5.51
N LEU A 41 -19.87 25.12 4.64
CA LEU A 41 -21.18 24.48 4.48
C LEU A 41 -21.03 22.96 4.59
N LEU A 42 -22.11 22.24 4.92
CA LEU A 42 -22.12 20.77 4.79
C LEU A 42 -21.98 20.39 3.31
N SER A 43 -21.11 19.45 2.96
CA SER A 43 -20.90 19.07 1.56
C SER A 43 -22.15 18.51 0.89
N GLU A 44 -23.03 17.88 1.68
CA GLU A 44 -24.33 17.37 1.24
C GLU A 44 -25.42 17.85 2.20
N ASN A 45 -26.29 18.72 1.69
CA ASN A 45 -27.51 19.15 2.37
C ASN A 45 -28.60 19.46 1.33
N PRO A 46 -29.17 18.42 0.69
CA PRO A 46 -30.08 18.58 -0.44
C PRO A 46 -31.37 19.34 -0.09
N GLU A 47 -31.71 19.44 1.19
CA GLU A 47 -32.86 20.22 1.69
C GLU A 47 -32.60 21.74 1.61
N GLN A 48 -31.34 22.17 1.53
CA GLN A 48 -30.93 23.59 1.55
C GLN A 48 -30.36 24.09 0.22
N TYR A 49 -29.56 23.27 -0.48
CA TYR A 49 -28.91 23.67 -1.74
C TYR A 49 -28.57 22.48 -2.63
N ARG A 50 -28.51 22.72 -3.95
CA ARG A 50 -28.11 21.71 -4.95
C ARG A 50 -26.61 21.44 -4.97
N ASP A 51 -25.79 22.47 -4.80
CA ASP A 51 -24.33 22.37 -4.75
C ASP A 51 -23.77 23.39 -3.74
N ALA A 52 -22.93 22.91 -2.81
CA ALA A 52 -22.40 23.71 -1.72
C ALA A 52 -21.41 24.79 -2.20
N ALA A 53 -20.63 24.52 -3.25
CA ALA A 53 -19.64 25.47 -3.76
C ALA A 53 -20.34 26.69 -4.39
N VAL A 54 -21.33 26.44 -5.24
CA VAL A 54 -22.12 27.51 -5.87
C VAL A 54 -22.93 28.29 -4.81
N ALA A 55 -23.52 27.60 -3.83
CA ALA A 55 -24.24 28.24 -2.74
C ALA A 55 -23.34 29.16 -1.91
N GLY A 56 -22.12 28.72 -1.58
CA GLY A 56 -21.15 29.53 -0.86
C GLY A 56 -20.69 30.77 -1.64
N ILE A 57 -20.45 30.65 -2.95
CA ILE A 57 -20.14 31.80 -3.82
C ILE A 57 -21.30 32.81 -3.79
N ARG A 58 -22.54 32.35 -4.00
CA ARG A 58 -23.73 33.22 -3.99
C ARG A 58 -23.90 33.94 -2.65
N HIS A 59 -23.71 33.22 -1.53
CA HIS A 59 -23.79 33.80 -0.20
C HIS A 59 -22.79 34.95 -0.03
N LEU A 60 -21.53 34.76 -0.41
CA LEU A 60 -20.48 35.78 -0.29
C LEU A 60 -20.68 36.97 -1.24
N LEU A 61 -21.31 36.76 -2.40
CA LEU A 61 -21.68 37.81 -3.34
C LEU A 61 -23.01 38.52 -2.98
N GLY A 62 -23.81 37.97 -2.05
CA GLY A 62 -25.13 38.47 -1.72
C GLY A 62 -26.20 38.20 -2.80
N LEU A 63 -26.00 37.18 -3.63
CA LEU A 63 -26.92 36.78 -4.70
C LEU A 63 -28.05 35.91 -4.17
N LYS A 64 -29.22 35.98 -4.81
CA LYS A 64 -30.36 35.09 -4.50
C LYS A 64 -30.16 33.70 -5.11
N ALA A 65 -30.91 32.73 -4.60
CA ALA A 65 -30.97 31.39 -5.19
C ALA A 65 -31.40 31.47 -6.66
N GLY A 66 -30.60 30.88 -7.55
CA GLY A 66 -30.85 30.85 -9.00
C GLY A 66 -30.28 32.03 -9.80
N GLU A 67 -29.74 33.08 -9.18
CA GLU A 67 -29.05 34.16 -9.90
C GLU A 67 -27.66 33.67 -10.39
N PRO A 68 -27.28 33.89 -11.68
CA PRO A 68 -26.01 33.41 -12.22
C PRO A 68 -24.83 34.23 -11.70
N VAL A 69 -23.67 33.58 -11.57
CA VAL A 69 -22.40 34.26 -11.25
C VAL A 69 -21.72 34.67 -12.55
N THR A 70 -21.32 35.93 -12.70
CA THR A 70 -20.85 36.46 -13.99
C THR A 70 -19.36 36.83 -14.00
N PRO A 71 -18.68 36.82 -15.18
CA PRO A 71 -17.26 37.16 -15.29
C PRO A 71 -16.95 38.64 -14.99
N GLU A 72 -17.96 39.51 -14.94
CA GLU A 72 -17.81 40.90 -14.48
C GLU A 72 -17.61 40.97 -12.96
N GLN A 73 -18.16 40.00 -12.21
CA GLN A 73 -18.05 39.93 -10.75
C GLN A 73 -16.88 39.05 -10.32
N VAL A 74 -16.65 37.95 -11.02
CA VAL A 74 -15.70 36.90 -10.65
C VAL A 74 -14.66 36.71 -11.75
N GLU A 75 -13.39 36.85 -11.39
CA GLU A 75 -12.27 36.63 -12.30
C GLU A 75 -12.06 35.14 -12.57
N CYS A 76 -12.00 34.33 -11.51
CA CYS A 76 -11.84 32.89 -11.61
C CYS A 76 -12.35 32.17 -10.36
N VAL A 77 -12.65 30.88 -10.54
CA VAL A 77 -12.85 29.92 -9.47
C VAL A 77 -11.81 28.82 -9.59
N LYS A 78 -11.10 28.55 -8.49
CA LYS A 78 -10.14 27.45 -8.37
C LYS A 78 -10.69 26.44 -7.39
N MET A 79 -10.78 25.17 -7.76
CA MET A 79 -11.44 24.19 -6.90
C MET A 79 -10.82 22.79 -6.92
N GLY A 80 -10.84 22.14 -5.77
CA GLY A 80 -10.63 20.70 -5.62
C GLY A 80 -11.95 20.01 -5.29
N THR A 81 -12.04 18.74 -5.64
CA THR A 81 -13.29 17.99 -5.46
C THR A 81 -13.03 16.54 -5.13
N THR A 82 -13.77 16.01 -4.15
CA THR A 82 -13.76 14.58 -3.84
C THR A 82 -14.71 13.78 -4.74
N VAL A 83 -15.36 14.38 -5.74
CA VAL A 83 -16.34 13.68 -6.61
C VAL A 83 -15.75 12.44 -7.28
N ALA A 84 -14.54 12.52 -7.85
CA ALA A 84 -13.88 11.34 -8.44
C ALA A 84 -13.51 10.29 -7.39
N THR A 85 -12.94 10.72 -6.27
CA THR A 85 -12.56 9.83 -5.16
C THR A 85 -13.79 9.11 -4.58
N ASN A 86 -14.88 9.82 -4.35
CA ASN A 86 -16.13 9.24 -3.84
C ASN A 86 -16.77 8.32 -4.88
N ALA A 87 -16.81 8.71 -6.16
CA ALA A 87 -17.32 7.82 -7.21
C ALA A 87 -16.50 6.53 -7.32
N LEU A 88 -15.19 6.59 -7.12
CA LEU A 88 -14.33 5.41 -7.08
C LEU A 88 -14.58 4.53 -5.85
N LEU A 89 -14.70 5.14 -4.66
CA LEU A 89 -14.95 4.45 -3.39
C LEU A 89 -16.35 3.80 -3.36
N GLU A 90 -17.36 4.51 -3.85
CA GLU A 90 -18.76 4.06 -3.88
C GLU A 90 -19.12 3.22 -5.12
N ARG A 91 -18.17 3.05 -6.05
CA ARG A 91 -18.36 2.32 -7.31
C ARG A 91 -19.49 2.89 -8.17
N LYS A 92 -19.55 4.22 -8.25
CA LYS A 92 -20.56 5.01 -9.00
C LYS A 92 -19.97 5.75 -10.21
N GLY A 93 -19.07 5.13 -10.95
CA GLY A 93 -18.57 5.64 -12.24
C GLY A 93 -19.42 5.23 -13.43
N GLU A 94 -18.93 5.56 -14.63
CA GLU A 94 -19.61 5.23 -15.88
C GLU A 94 -19.36 3.77 -16.29
N ALA A 95 -20.38 3.07 -16.77
CA ALA A 95 -20.21 1.73 -17.33
C ALA A 95 -19.18 1.76 -18.47
N THR A 96 -18.10 1.00 -18.30
CA THR A 96 -16.90 1.09 -19.13
C THR A 96 -16.60 -0.25 -19.81
N LEU A 97 -16.38 -0.21 -21.13
CA LEU A 97 -15.88 -1.34 -21.91
C LEU A 97 -14.35 -1.36 -21.89
N LEU A 98 -13.73 -2.51 -21.64
CA LEU A 98 -12.30 -2.72 -21.87
C LEU A 98 -12.08 -3.34 -23.25
N VAL A 99 -11.23 -2.74 -24.08
CA VAL A 99 -10.74 -3.32 -25.33
C VAL A 99 -9.27 -3.67 -25.13
N THR A 100 -8.91 -4.94 -25.27
CA THR A 100 -7.55 -5.45 -25.03
C THR A 100 -7.12 -6.46 -26.08
N THR A 101 -5.83 -6.79 -26.09
CA THR A 101 -5.24 -7.79 -26.99
C THR A 101 -5.86 -9.17 -26.76
N GLN A 102 -6.14 -9.90 -27.84
CA GLN A 102 -6.62 -11.28 -27.78
C GLN A 102 -5.71 -12.19 -26.93
N GLY A 103 -6.32 -12.95 -26.01
CA GLY A 103 -5.63 -13.79 -25.04
C GLY A 103 -5.36 -13.10 -23.70
N PHE A 104 -5.73 -11.83 -23.55
CA PHE A 104 -5.48 -10.99 -22.38
C PHE A 104 -6.77 -10.41 -21.78
N GLY A 105 -7.95 -10.93 -22.15
CA GLY A 105 -9.23 -10.47 -21.63
C GLY A 105 -9.36 -10.54 -20.10
N ASP A 106 -8.70 -11.53 -19.48
CA ASP A 106 -8.68 -11.71 -18.03
C ASP A 106 -7.49 -11.03 -17.34
N ALA A 107 -6.60 -10.34 -18.07
CA ALA A 107 -5.33 -9.85 -17.51
C ALA A 107 -5.51 -8.90 -16.32
N LEU A 108 -6.49 -7.99 -16.36
CA LEU A 108 -6.75 -7.07 -15.25
C LEU A 108 -7.45 -7.76 -14.07
N ARG A 109 -8.29 -8.77 -14.34
CA ARG A 109 -8.90 -9.61 -13.31
C ARG A 109 -7.87 -10.46 -12.58
N ILE A 110 -7.01 -11.12 -13.34
CA ILE A 110 -5.96 -11.99 -12.79
C ILE A 110 -4.92 -11.11 -12.10
N ALA A 111 -4.70 -9.89 -12.61
CA ALA A 111 -3.88 -8.91 -11.97
C ALA A 111 -2.44 -9.47 -11.81
N TYR A 112 -1.92 -9.44 -10.59
CA TYR A 112 -0.65 -10.06 -10.24
C TYR A 112 -0.86 -11.37 -9.47
N GLN A 113 -2.00 -12.04 -9.61
CA GLN A 113 -2.44 -13.30 -8.98
C GLN A 113 -2.40 -13.36 -7.43
N ASN A 114 -1.84 -12.38 -6.74
CA ASN A 114 -1.71 -12.37 -5.29
C ASN A 114 -3.07 -12.07 -4.61
N ARG A 115 -3.32 -12.73 -3.47
CA ARG A 115 -4.47 -12.41 -2.61
C ARG A 115 -4.17 -11.17 -1.74
N PRO A 116 -5.18 -10.31 -1.47
CA PRO A 116 -5.00 -9.12 -0.64
C PRO A 116 -4.71 -9.41 0.85
N ARG A 117 -5.37 -10.41 1.43
CA ARG A 117 -5.22 -10.80 2.84
C ARG A 117 -4.76 -12.25 2.96
N LEU A 118 -3.60 -12.49 3.58
CA LEU A 118 -2.94 -13.80 3.54
C LEU A 118 -3.71 -14.92 4.24
N PHE A 119 -4.43 -14.61 5.32
CA PHE A 119 -5.04 -15.60 6.22
C PHE A 119 -6.55 -15.75 6.03
N ASP A 120 -7.13 -15.02 5.08
CA ASP A 120 -8.54 -15.18 4.73
C ASP A 120 -8.79 -16.53 4.06
N ARG A 121 -9.79 -17.26 4.54
CA ARG A 121 -10.29 -18.45 3.84
C ARG A 121 -11.16 -18.07 2.64
N GLN A 122 -12.01 -17.04 2.79
CA GLN A 122 -12.75 -16.44 1.69
C GLN A 122 -11.91 -15.33 1.08
N ILE A 123 -11.24 -15.63 -0.03
CA ILE A 123 -10.46 -14.65 -0.75
C ILE A 123 -11.44 -13.70 -1.46
N VAL A 124 -11.31 -12.40 -1.22
CA VAL A 124 -12.10 -11.38 -1.91
C VAL A 124 -11.13 -10.49 -2.68
N LEU A 125 -11.25 -10.51 -4.01
CA LEU A 125 -10.48 -9.63 -4.88
C LEU A 125 -11.14 -8.24 -4.96
N PRO A 126 -10.36 -7.18 -5.25
CA PRO A 126 -10.94 -5.89 -5.58
C PRO A 126 -11.92 -6.01 -6.75
N GLU A 127 -13.04 -5.30 -6.64
CA GLU A 127 -14.04 -5.22 -7.70
C GLU A 127 -13.47 -4.56 -8.96
N LEU A 128 -13.84 -5.07 -10.14
CA LEU A 128 -13.44 -4.55 -11.43
C LEU A 128 -14.25 -3.30 -11.78
N LEU A 129 -13.61 -2.29 -12.35
CA LEU A 129 -14.28 -1.06 -12.76
C LEU A 129 -14.92 -1.13 -14.15
N TYR A 130 -14.46 -2.05 -15.01
CA TYR A 130 -15.05 -2.27 -16.32
C TYR A 130 -16.20 -3.28 -16.24
N SER A 131 -17.21 -3.09 -17.07
CA SER A 131 -18.42 -3.93 -17.10
C SER A 131 -18.34 -5.07 -18.11
N ALA A 132 -17.47 -4.93 -19.12
CA ALA A 132 -17.31 -5.89 -20.19
C ALA A 132 -15.91 -5.80 -20.80
N VAL A 133 -15.50 -6.86 -21.50
CA VAL A 133 -14.22 -6.95 -22.22
C VAL A 133 -14.47 -7.35 -23.67
N VAL A 134 -13.75 -6.71 -24.60
CA VAL A 134 -13.60 -7.12 -25.99
C VAL A 134 -12.13 -7.40 -26.25
N GLU A 135 -11.86 -8.61 -26.71
CA GLU A 135 -10.54 -9.02 -27.18
C GLU A 135 -10.41 -8.67 -28.66
N ALA A 136 -9.63 -7.64 -28.96
CA ALA A 136 -9.31 -7.25 -30.32
C ALA A 136 -8.28 -8.22 -30.91
N GLN A 137 -8.45 -8.52 -32.20
CA GLN A 137 -7.57 -9.41 -32.95
C GLN A 137 -6.39 -8.59 -33.48
N GLU A 138 -5.38 -8.39 -32.63
CA GLU A 138 -4.13 -7.73 -32.98
C GLU A 138 -2.97 -8.25 -32.12
N ARG A 139 -1.73 -8.08 -32.58
CA ARG A 139 -0.56 -8.33 -31.74
C ARG A 139 0.68 -7.60 -32.26
N VAL A 140 1.40 -6.94 -31.35
CA VAL A 140 2.71 -6.34 -31.58
C VAL A 140 3.75 -6.99 -30.66
N ALA A 141 4.98 -7.18 -31.15
CA ALA A 141 6.11 -7.68 -30.38
C ALA A 141 6.82 -6.55 -29.61
N VAL A 142 7.67 -6.90 -28.65
CA VAL A 142 8.40 -5.94 -27.81
C VAL A 142 9.32 -4.99 -28.62
N ASP A 143 9.85 -5.46 -29.75
CA ASP A 143 10.70 -4.72 -30.67
C ASP A 143 9.92 -3.89 -31.71
N GLY A 144 8.60 -4.09 -31.81
CA GLY A 144 7.70 -3.37 -32.73
C GLY A 144 7.28 -4.16 -33.96
N GLU A 145 7.72 -5.42 -34.10
CA GLU A 145 7.20 -6.29 -35.16
C GLU A 145 5.68 -6.48 -35.01
N VAL A 146 4.92 -6.19 -36.07
CA VAL A 146 3.48 -6.47 -36.12
C VAL A 146 3.27 -7.95 -36.43
N LEU A 147 2.98 -8.73 -35.39
CA LEU A 147 2.76 -10.17 -35.49
C LEU A 147 1.36 -10.49 -36.03
N GLN A 148 0.38 -9.66 -35.67
CA GLN A 148 -0.99 -9.72 -36.19
C GLN A 148 -1.51 -8.28 -36.36
N PRO A 149 -1.86 -7.85 -37.58
CA PRO A 149 -2.52 -6.57 -37.81
C PRO A 149 -3.86 -6.49 -37.08
N LEU A 150 -4.27 -5.28 -36.67
CA LEU A 150 -5.58 -5.06 -36.08
C LEU A 150 -6.71 -5.35 -37.08
N ASP A 151 -7.60 -6.29 -36.76
CA ASP A 151 -8.86 -6.49 -37.49
C ASP A 151 -9.87 -5.40 -37.13
N GLU A 152 -9.82 -4.29 -37.86
CA GLU A 152 -10.72 -3.14 -37.67
C GLU A 152 -12.20 -3.49 -37.90
N ALA A 153 -12.51 -4.45 -38.78
CA ALA A 153 -13.89 -4.83 -39.10
C ALA A 153 -14.53 -5.63 -37.97
N HIS A 154 -13.78 -6.59 -37.42
CA HIS A 154 -14.17 -7.34 -36.24
C HIS A 154 -14.37 -6.40 -35.04
N LEU A 155 -13.39 -5.55 -34.76
CA LEU A 155 -13.47 -4.62 -33.63
C LEU A 155 -14.64 -3.65 -33.77
N ARG A 156 -14.88 -3.08 -34.96
CA ARG A 156 -16.04 -2.19 -35.19
C ARG A 156 -17.36 -2.89 -34.86
N THR A 157 -17.52 -4.14 -35.26
CA THR A 157 -18.75 -4.92 -34.99
C THR A 157 -18.97 -5.10 -33.48
N GLN A 158 -17.91 -5.42 -32.73
CA GLN A 158 -17.97 -5.56 -31.27
C GLN A 158 -18.26 -4.23 -30.56
N LEU A 159 -17.64 -3.13 -31.02
CA LEU A 159 -17.94 -1.79 -30.51
C LEU A 159 -19.39 -1.38 -30.75
N MET A 160 -19.94 -1.62 -31.95
CA MET A 160 -21.34 -1.33 -32.26
C MET A 160 -22.31 -2.14 -31.39
N HIS A 161 -21.98 -3.40 -31.11
CA HIS A 161 -22.77 -4.25 -30.23
C HIS A 161 -22.87 -3.67 -28.80
N TRP A 162 -21.74 -3.33 -28.17
CA TRP A 162 -21.73 -2.78 -26.82
C TRP A 162 -22.30 -1.36 -26.74
N HIS A 163 -22.12 -0.55 -27.78
CA HIS A 163 -22.78 0.75 -27.88
C HIS A 163 -24.31 0.58 -27.93
N ALA A 164 -24.82 -0.39 -28.68
CA ALA A 164 -26.26 -0.69 -28.71
C ALA A 164 -26.82 -1.14 -27.34
N GLN A 165 -25.99 -1.72 -26.46
CA GLN A 165 -26.36 -2.07 -25.09
C GLN A 165 -26.33 -0.88 -24.10
N GLY A 166 -25.99 0.32 -24.55
CA GLY A 166 -25.97 1.53 -23.73
C GLY A 166 -24.61 1.90 -23.14
N VAL A 167 -23.54 1.15 -23.44
CA VAL A 167 -22.19 1.51 -22.99
C VAL A 167 -21.68 2.72 -23.77
N ARG A 168 -21.13 3.72 -23.07
CA ARG A 168 -20.68 5.00 -23.67
C ARG A 168 -19.22 5.33 -23.39
N SER A 169 -18.59 4.60 -22.46
CA SER A 169 -17.18 4.75 -22.11
C SER A 169 -16.37 3.52 -22.53
N VAL A 170 -15.16 3.73 -23.06
CA VAL A 170 -14.24 2.65 -23.44
C VAL A 170 -12.80 2.96 -23.05
N ALA A 171 -12.12 1.96 -22.51
CA ALA A 171 -10.69 1.93 -22.25
C ALA A 171 -10.01 0.99 -23.25
N VAL A 172 -8.97 1.45 -23.95
CA VAL A 172 -8.21 0.66 -24.94
C VAL A 172 -6.81 0.41 -24.41
N VAL A 173 -6.43 -0.87 -24.24
CA VAL A 173 -5.18 -1.28 -23.61
C VAL A 173 -4.58 -2.45 -24.40
N PHE A 174 -3.55 -2.20 -25.22
CA PHE A 174 -2.88 -3.26 -25.98
C PHE A 174 -1.49 -3.60 -25.43
N MET A 175 -1.07 -4.86 -25.62
CA MET A 175 0.28 -5.31 -25.29
C MET A 175 1.32 -4.51 -26.06
N HIS A 176 2.33 -4.01 -25.34
CA HIS A 176 3.37 -3.09 -25.80
C HIS A 176 2.84 -1.74 -26.35
N GLY A 177 1.57 -1.41 -26.08
CA GLY A 177 0.92 -0.17 -26.51
C GLY A 177 1.59 1.10 -25.96
N TRP A 178 2.35 1.00 -24.85
CA TRP A 178 3.15 2.10 -24.30
C TRP A 178 4.26 2.58 -25.25
N ARG A 179 4.75 1.69 -26.13
CA ARG A 179 5.82 1.97 -27.09
C ARG A 179 5.31 2.03 -28.53
N HIS A 180 4.38 1.14 -28.88
CA HIS A 180 3.89 0.94 -30.24
C HIS A 180 2.40 1.28 -30.34
N THR A 181 2.11 2.56 -30.53
CA THR A 181 0.77 3.14 -30.26
C THR A 181 -0.24 3.00 -31.41
N ALA A 182 0.20 2.56 -32.60
CA ALA A 182 -0.60 2.64 -33.82
C ALA A 182 -1.94 1.89 -33.75
N HIS A 183 -1.96 0.68 -33.17
CA HIS A 183 -3.18 -0.10 -33.02
C HIS A 183 -4.16 0.55 -32.03
N GLU A 184 -3.69 1.08 -30.90
CA GLU A 184 -4.56 1.77 -29.95
C GLU A 184 -5.19 3.03 -30.56
N GLN A 185 -4.44 3.76 -31.39
CA GLN A 185 -4.96 4.94 -32.10
C GLN A 185 -6.06 4.56 -33.10
N ALA A 186 -5.89 3.44 -33.82
CA ALA A 186 -6.90 2.91 -34.73
C ALA A 186 -8.17 2.47 -33.97
N ALA A 187 -8.02 1.71 -32.89
CA ALA A 187 -9.14 1.30 -32.03
C ALA A 187 -9.90 2.51 -31.46
N ALA A 188 -9.20 3.54 -30.99
CA ALA A 188 -9.81 4.76 -30.49
C ALA A 188 -10.58 5.54 -31.56
N ARG A 189 -10.05 5.59 -32.80
CA ARG A 189 -10.75 6.17 -33.95
C ARG A 189 -12.07 5.44 -34.20
N LEU A 190 -12.04 4.11 -34.26
CA LEU A 190 -13.24 3.27 -34.46
C LEU A 190 -14.29 3.49 -33.37
N ALA A 191 -13.87 3.54 -32.09
CA ALA A 191 -14.79 3.79 -30.98
C ALA A 191 -15.49 5.16 -31.11
N ARG A 192 -14.75 6.21 -31.49
CA ARG A 192 -15.35 7.54 -31.72
C ARG A 192 -16.32 7.54 -32.91
N GLU A 193 -15.98 6.85 -34.00
CA GLU A 193 -16.87 6.71 -35.17
C GLU A 193 -18.16 5.95 -34.84
N VAL A 194 -18.12 4.97 -33.94
CA VAL A 194 -19.32 4.25 -33.45
C VAL A 194 -20.17 5.14 -32.53
N GLY A 195 -19.58 6.16 -31.90
CA GLY A 195 -20.28 7.13 -31.07
C GLY A 195 -20.09 6.95 -29.56
N PHE A 196 -18.99 6.34 -29.12
CA PHE A 196 -18.57 6.38 -27.71
C PHE A 196 -18.20 7.82 -27.33
N THR A 197 -18.73 8.31 -26.21
CA THR A 197 -18.52 9.70 -25.76
C THR A 197 -17.27 9.86 -24.91
N GLN A 198 -16.77 8.77 -24.31
CA GLN A 198 -15.50 8.73 -23.60
C GLN A 198 -14.63 7.60 -24.17
N VAL A 199 -13.40 7.93 -24.57
CA VAL A 199 -12.42 6.98 -25.12
C VAL A 199 -11.05 7.29 -24.50
N SER A 200 -10.57 6.40 -23.63
CA SER A 200 -9.25 6.50 -23.01
C SER A 200 -8.32 5.44 -23.60
N THR A 201 -7.13 5.83 -24.05
CA THR A 201 -6.11 4.90 -24.56
C THR A 201 -4.92 4.81 -23.61
N SER A 202 -4.34 3.64 -23.50
CA SER A 202 -3.31 3.35 -22.50
C SER A 202 -2.01 4.12 -22.75
N HIS A 203 -1.62 4.31 -24.02
CA HIS A 203 -0.46 5.13 -24.38
C HIS A 203 -0.61 6.64 -24.12
N GLN A 204 -1.84 7.14 -23.91
CA GLN A 204 -2.08 8.55 -23.58
C GLN A 204 -2.23 8.77 -22.08
N THR A 205 -2.82 7.80 -21.39
CA THR A 205 -3.11 7.88 -19.95
C THR A 205 -1.90 7.51 -19.09
N SER A 206 -1.15 6.48 -19.47
CA SER A 206 0.04 5.99 -18.75
C SER A 206 1.07 5.39 -19.74
N PRO A 207 1.94 6.20 -20.38
CA PRO A 207 2.88 5.78 -21.44
C PRO A 207 4.11 5.03 -20.92
N MET A 208 3.90 4.04 -20.04
CA MET A 208 4.96 3.26 -19.42
C MET A 208 4.69 1.75 -19.52
N MET A 209 5.77 0.97 -19.49
CA MET A 209 5.72 -0.50 -19.46
C MET A 209 4.99 -1.01 -18.22
N LYS A 210 4.38 -2.20 -18.30
CA LYS A 210 3.51 -2.93 -17.36
C LYS A 210 2.04 -2.89 -17.76
N LEU A 211 1.55 -3.96 -18.39
CA LEU A 211 0.18 -4.08 -18.91
C LEU A 211 -0.87 -3.84 -17.83
N VAL A 212 -0.67 -4.44 -16.65
CA VAL A 212 -1.71 -4.45 -15.60
C VAL A 212 -1.87 -3.06 -14.98
N SER A 213 -0.78 -2.43 -14.55
CA SER A 213 -0.83 -1.10 -13.94
C SER A 213 -1.24 -0.01 -14.93
N ARG A 214 -0.77 -0.11 -16.19
CA ARG A 214 -1.20 0.78 -17.27
C ARG A 214 -2.69 0.59 -17.58
N GLY A 215 -3.15 -0.67 -17.64
CA GLY A 215 -4.53 -1.01 -17.93
C GLY A 215 -5.50 -0.49 -16.86
N ASP A 216 -5.22 -0.74 -15.58
CA ASP A 216 -6.06 -0.24 -14.48
C ASP A 216 -6.16 1.30 -14.51
N THR A 217 -5.05 1.99 -14.77
CA THR A 217 -5.04 3.47 -14.89
C THR A 217 -5.93 3.95 -16.03
N THR A 218 -5.89 3.26 -17.17
CA THR A 218 -6.69 3.60 -18.35
C THR A 218 -8.18 3.38 -18.08
N VAL A 219 -8.52 2.29 -17.36
CA VAL A 219 -9.90 1.99 -16.97
C VAL A 219 -10.40 3.02 -15.96
N VAL A 220 -9.61 3.38 -14.94
CA VAL A 220 -9.95 4.44 -13.97
C VAL A 220 -10.28 5.75 -14.68
N ASP A 221 -9.46 6.14 -15.65
CA ASP A 221 -9.68 7.36 -16.43
C ASP A 221 -11.00 7.31 -17.21
N ALA A 222 -11.26 6.22 -17.92
CA ALA A 222 -12.50 6.01 -18.68
C ALA A 222 -13.74 5.97 -17.76
N TYR A 223 -13.60 5.37 -16.58
CA TYR A 223 -14.67 5.20 -15.60
C TYR A 223 -15.07 6.51 -14.91
N LEU A 224 -14.09 7.38 -14.59
CA LEU A 224 -14.32 8.58 -13.79
C LEU A 224 -14.49 9.87 -14.61
N SER A 225 -13.85 9.97 -15.79
CA SER A 225 -13.91 11.20 -16.61
C SER A 225 -15.33 11.67 -16.94
N PRO A 226 -16.31 10.79 -17.28
CA PRO A 226 -17.69 11.22 -17.55
C PRO A 226 -18.38 11.83 -16.33
N ILE A 227 -18.15 11.28 -15.13
CA ILE A 227 -18.71 11.79 -13.87
C ILE A 227 -18.17 13.19 -13.59
N LEU A 228 -16.86 13.35 -13.72
CA LEU A 228 -16.20 14.65 -13.55
C LEU A 228 -16.72 15.67 -14.54
N ARG A 229 -16.86 15.29 -15.82
CA ARG A 229 -17.35 16.19 -16.85
C ARG A 229 -18.76 16.70 -16.54
N ARG A 230 -19.67 15.81 -16.11
CA ARG A 230 -21.02 16.21 -15.68
C ARG A 230 -21.00 17.22 -14.54
N TYR A 231 -20.12 17.01 -13.55
CA TYR A 231 -19.97 17.93 -12.43
C TYR A 231 -19.40 19.29 -12.87
N VAL A 232 -18.35 19.27 -13.68
CA VAL A 232 -17.75 20.47 -14.29
C VAL A 232 -18.80 21.26 -15.07
N ASP A 233 -19.56 20.58 -15.95
CA ASP A 233 -20.58 21.22 -16.78
C ASP A 233 -21.74 21.78 -15.92
N GLN A 234 -22.12 21.11 -14.82
CA GLN A 234 -23.10 21.64 -13.85
C GLN A 234 -22.60 22.94 -13.22
N VAL A 235 -21.38 22.96 -12.68
CA VAL A 235 -20.80 24.18 -12.06
C VAL A 235 -20.66 25.28 -13.10
N ALA A 236 -20.14 24.97 -14.29
CA ALA A 236 -19.99 25.92 -15.39
C ALA A 236 -21.32 26.53 -15.84
N SER A 237 -22.42 25.77 -15.83
CA SER A 237 -23.75 26.27 -16.20
C SER A 237 -24.30 27.33 -15.23
N GLU A 238 -23.87 27.32 -13.96
CA GLU A 238 -24.25 28.31 -12.95
C GLU A 238 -23.39 29.59 -13.01
N MET A 239 -22.26 29.53 -13.74
CA MET A 239 -21.31 30.64 -13.88
C MET A 239 -20.75 30.81 -15.31
N PRO A 240 -21.62 31.11 -16.29
CA PRO A 240 -21.24 31.12 -17.70
C PRO A 240 -20.13 32.17 -17.98
N GLY A 241 -19.04 31.72 -18.60
CA GLY A 241 -17.91 32.58 -18.99
C GLY A 241 -16.90 32.87 -17.87
N VAL A 242 -17.14 32.44 -16.64
CA VAL A 242 -16.15 32.52 -15.55
C VAL A 242 -15.07 31.45 -15.75
N LYS A 243 -13.80 31.82 -15.57
CA LYS A 243 -12.68 30.87 -15.68
C LYS A 243 -12.71 29.85 -14.53
N LEU A 244 -12.81 28.57 -14.88
CA LEU A 244 -12.85 27.45 -13.93
C LEU A 244 -11.56 26.64 -13.98
N MET A 245 -10.87 26.54 -12.85
CA MET A 245 -9.65 25.76 -12.70
C MET A 245 -9.83 24.67 -11.66
N PHE A 246 -9.36 23.46 -11.97
CA PHE A 246 -9.44 22.31 -11.08
C PHE A 246 -8.06 21.89 -10.58
N MET A 247 -7.99 21.56 -9.30
CA MET A 247 -6.81 20.97 -8.68
C MET A 247 -6.60 19.55 -9.20
N GLN A 248 -5.36 19.21 -9.55
CA GLN A 248 -4.95 17.88 -9.93
C GLN A 248 -4.27 17.17 -8.76
N SER A 249 -4.29 15.83 -8.77
CA SER A 249 -3.57 14.97 -7.82
C SER A 249 -2.08 15.29 -7.74
N SER A 250 -1.48 15.83 -8.81
CA SER A 250 -0.07 16.22 -8.89
C SER A 250 0.27 17.52 -8.14
N GLY A 251 -0.76 18.27 -7.72
CA GLY A 251 -0.64 19.57 -7.06
C GLY A 251 -0.81 20.81 -7.93
N GLY A 252 -1.00 20.62 -9.24
CA GLY A 252 -1.20 21.71 -10.19
C GLY A 252 -2.66 22.06 -10.40
N LEU A 253 -2.92 23.28 -10.87
CA LEU A 253 -4.21 23.66 -11.43
C LEU A 253 -4.24 23.41 -12.94
N THR A 254 -5.35 22.88 -13.43
CA THR A 254 -5.64 22.69 -14.85
C THR A 254 -7.00 23.29 -15.22
N ASP A 255 -7.19 23.63 -16.49
CA ASP A 255 -8.49 24.09 -16.98
C ASP A 255 -9.54 22.97 -16.89
N ALA A 256 -10.78 23.34 -16.53
CA ALA A 256 -11.88 22.41 -16.34
C ALA A 256 -12.16 21.51 -17.56
N GLN A 257 -11.85 21.98 -18.78
CA GLN A 257 -12.12 21.23 -20.01
C GLN A 257 -11.18 20.05 -20.24
N VAL A 258 -9.98 20.08 -19.66
CA VAL A 258 -8.94 19.06 -19.82
C VAL A 258 -8.71 18.27 -18.53
N PHE A 259 -9.57 18.45 -17.53
CA PHE A 259 -9.52 17.73 -16.26
C PHE A 259 -10.00 16.29 -16.44
N ALA A 260 -9.10 15.33 -16.20
CA ALA A 260 -9.32 13.91 -16.47
C ALA A 260 -9.51 13.10 -15.18
N GLY A 261 -10.17 11.94 -15.32
CA GLY A 261 -10.50 11.02 -14.22
C GLY A 261 -9.31 10.63 -13.36
N LYS A 262 -8.21 10.23 -14.02
CA LYS A 262 -6.98 9.80 -13.34
C LYS A 262 -6.29 10.91 -12.53
N ASP A 263 -6.49 12.17 -12.91
CA ASP A 263 -5.81 13.34 -12.32
C ASP A 263 -6.65 14.01 -11.21
N ALA A 264 -7.86 13.52 -10.94
CA ALA A 264 -8.79 14.12 -9.99
C ALA A 264 -8.80 13.43 -8.61
N ILE A 265 -8.26 12.22 -8.54
CA ILE A 265 -8.28 11.38 -7.34
C ILE A 265 -7.39 12.00 -6.27
N LEU A 266 -7.93 12.28 -5.09
CA LEU A 266 -7.22 12.98 -4.00
C LEU A 266 -6.77 14.42 -4.37
N SER A 267 -7.47 15.08 -5.31
CA SER A 267 -7.19 16.48 -5.68
C SER A 267 -7.43 17.47 -4.54
N GLY A 268 -8.46 17.27 -3.69
CA GLY A 268 -8.71 18.11 -2.51
C GLY A 268 -7.50 18.15 -1.54
N PRO A 269 -7.06 16.98 -1.02
CA PRO A 269 -5.87 16.88 -0.18
C PRO A 269 -4.59 17.44 -0.82
N ALA A 270 -4.42 17.31 -2.15
CA ALA A 270 -3.30 17.92 -2.86
C ALA A 270 -3.27 19.46 -2.70
N GLY A 271 -4.44 20.11 -2.71
CA GLY A 271 -4.56 21.53 -2.36
C GLY A 271 -4.10 21.83 -0.92
N GLY A 272 -4.43 20.95 0.03
CA GLY A 272 -3.95 21.01 1.41
C GLY A 272 -2.43 20.98 1.51
N ILE A 273 -1.76 20.09 0.77
CA ILE A 273 -0.30 20.00 0.71
C ILE A 273 0.32 21.27 0.12
N VAL A 274 -0.26 21.84 -0.94
CA VAL A 274 0.20 23.13 -1.47
C VAL A 274 0.07 24.21 -0.40
N GLY A 275 -1.09 24.29 0.26
CA GLY A 275 -1.36 25.26 1.33
C GLY A 275 -0.35 25.13 2.46
N MET A 276 -0.15 23.92 2.96
CA MET A 276 0.86 23.54 3.96
C MET A 276 2.25 24.05 3.56
N ALA A 277 2.74 23.64 2.39
CA ALA A 277 4.11 23.92 1.99
C ALA A 277 4.33 25.43 1.80
N ARG A 278 3.42 26.11 1.10
CA ARG A 278 3.57 27.54 0.79
C ARG A 278 3.45 28.41 2.05
N THR A 279 2.50 28.12 2.94
CA THR A 279 2.34 28.89 4.19
C THR A 279 3.50 28.65 5.15
N ALA A 280 4.02 27.43 5.24
CA ALA A 280 5.21 27.12 6.03
C ALA A 280 6.45 27.85 5.50
N GLN A 281 6.67 27.87 4.18
CA GLN A 281 7.77 28.61 3.56
C GLN A 281 7.69 30.11 3.85
N LEU A 282 6.48 30.71 3.74
CA LEU A 282 6.25 32.11 4.11
C LEU A 282 6.60 32.39 5.58
N ALA A 283 6.34 31.42 6.46
CA ALA A 283 6.69 31.48 7.88
C ALA A 283 8.17 31.16 8.19
N GLY A 284 9.00 30.85 7.18
CA GLY A 284 10.41 30.51 7.35
C GLY A 284 10.69 29.05 7.72
N HIS A 285 9.74 28.15 7.46
CA HIS A 285 9.86 26.71 7.71
C HIS A 285 9.96 25.92 6.39
N ASP A 286 11.18 25.55 5.98
CA ASP A 286 11.42 24.84 4.72
C ASP A 286 11.26 23.30 4.80
N LYS A 287 11.14 22.78 6.02
CA LYS A 287 11.04 21.34 6.32
C LYS A 287 9.84 21.08 7.22
N VAL A 288 8.75 20.60 6.62
CA VAL A 288 7.49 20.36 7.32
C VAL A 288 6.90 18.98 7.06
N ILE A 289 6.19 18.49 8.07
CA ILE A 289 5.29 17.35 7.95
C ILE A 289 3.86 17.88 8.00
N GLY A 290 3.07 17.56 6.99
CA GLY A 290 1.66 17.90 6.93
C GLY A 290 0.82 16.98 7.78
N PHE A 291 -0.07 17.59 8.56
CA PHE A 291 -1.04 16.90 9.39
C PHE A 291 -2.42 17.53 9.17
N ASP A 292 -3.16 16.98 8.21
CA ASP A 292 -4.54 17.36 7.90
C ASP A 292 -5.49 16.39 8.58
N MET A 293 -6.23 16.81 9.60
CA MET A 293 -7.24 15.94 10.22
C MET A 293 -8.64 16.52 10.02
N GLY A 294 -9.44 15.77 9.26
CA GLY A 294 -10.84 16.06 9.00
C GLY A 294 -11.80 15.22 9.86
N GLY A 295 -13.06 15.16 9.41
CA GLY A 295 -14.10 14.35 10.06
C GLY A 295 -14.00 12.85 9.76
N THR A 296 -13.38 12.43 8.66
CA THR A 296 -13.38 11.01 8.25
C THR A 296 -12.00 10.38 8.32
N SER A 297 -10.96 11.15 8.03
CA SER A 297 -9.60 10.67 7.88
C SER A 297 -8.59 11.73 8.30
N THR A 298 -7.34 11.31 8.40
CA THR A 298 -6.16 12.18 8.48
C THR A 298 -5.29 11.98 7.25
N ASP A 299 -4.95 13.06 6.56
CA ASP A 299 -4.02 13.05 5.43
C ASP A 299 -2.65 13.58 5.89
N VAL A 300 -1.62 12.79 5.61
CA VAL A 300 -0.25 13.05 6.02
C VAL A 300 0.64 13.24 4.78
N SER A 301 1.54 14.22 4.85
CA SER A 301 2.49 14.51 3.77
C SER A 301 3.83 15.04 4.28
N HIS A 302 4.84 15.05 3.41
CA HIS A 302 6.17 15.58 3.70
C HIS A 302 6.57 16.63 2.66
N PHE A 303 7.21 17.70 3.13
CA PHE A 303 7.79 18.73 2.28
C PHE A 303 9.16 19.17 2.83
N ALA A 304 10.16 19.15 1.94
CA ALA A 304 11.52 19.63 2.23
C ALA A 304 12.09 20.35 1.00
N GLY A 305 11.56 21.55 0.72
CA GLY A 305 11.93 22.37 -0.44
C GLY A 305 11.30 21.96 -1.79
N GLN A 306 10.81 20.72 -1.92
CA GLN A 306 10.09 20.24 -3.10
C GLN A 306 8.92 19.33 -2.70
N PHE A 307 7.88 19.29 -3.54
CA PHE A 307 6.76 18.37 -3.37
C PHE A 307 7.19 16.95 -3.68
N GLU A 308 6.83 16.02 -2.81
CA GLU A 308 7.02 14.60 -3.05
C GLU A 308 5.86 14.03 -3.86
N ARG A 309 6.20 13.19 -4.85
CA ARG A 309 5.22 12.55 -5.72
C ARG A 309 5.43 11.05 -5.76
N GLU A 310 4.32 10.32 -5.82
CA GLU A 310 4.27 8.88 -6.08
C GLU A 310 3.73 8.66 -7.48
N PHE A 311 4.28 7.66 -8.16
CA PHE A 311 3.93 7.33 -9.54
C PHE A 311 3.11 6.05 -9.64
N GLU A 312 3.21 5.14 -8.67
CA GLU A 312 2.37 3.94 -8.56
C GLU A 312 1.69 3.98 -7.20
N THR A 313 0.35 4.00 -7.19
CA THR A 313 -0.46 4.03 -5.96
C THR A 313 -1.62 3.06 -6.07
N GLN A 314 -2.25 2.76 -4.93
CA GLN A 314 -3.47 1.96 -4.87
C GLN A 314 -4.53 2.73 -4.07
N VAL A 315 -5.68 3.00 -4.69
CA VAL A 315 -6.80 3.70 -4.06
C VAL A 315 -8.05 2.85 -4.21
N ALA A 316 -8.77 2.60 -3.11
CA ALA A 316 -9.97 1.77 -3.10
C ALA A 316 -9.76 0.36 -3.72
N GLY A 317 -8.58 -0.23 -3.51
CA GLY A 317 -8.18 -1.50 -4.09
C GLY A 317 -7.79 -1.45 -5.58
N VAL A 318 -7.94 -0.32 -6.25
CA VAL A 318 -7.60 -0.12 -7.67
C VAL A 318 -6.19 0.44 -7.79
N ARG A 319 -5.36 -0.19 -8.63
CA ARG A 319 -3.98 0.26 -8.88
C ARG A 319 -4.01 1.38 -9.91
N MET A 320 -3.10 2.34 -9.77
CA MET A 320 -2.98 3.43 -10.72
C MET A 320 -1.54 3.88 -10.84
N ARG A 321 -1.19 4.31 -12.04
CA ARG A 321 0.11 4.83 -12.40
C ARG A 321 -0.04 6.25 -12.95
N ALA A 322 -0.11 7.23 -12.05
CA ALA A 322 -0.20 8.64 -12.38
C ALA A 322 0.59 9.45 -11.34
N PRO A 323 1.19 10.60 -11.71
CA PRO A 323 1.91 11.44 -10.77
C PRO A 323 0.92 12.05 -9.77
N MET A 324 1.01 11.60 -8.52
CA MET A 324 0.20 12.10 -7.42
C MET A 324 1.11 12.64 -6.34
N MET A 325 0.70 13.70 -5.64
CA MET A 325 1.35 14.07 -4.39
C MET A 325 1.34 12.87 -3.45
N SER A 326 2.46 12.63 -2.78
CA SER A 326 2.56 11.57 -1.78
C SER A 326 1.71 11.94 -0.57
N ILE A 327 0.48 11.43 -0.58
CA ILE A 327 -0.53 11.60 0.47
C ILE A 327 -0.74 10.23 1.09
N HIS A 328 -0.53 10.15 2.40
CA HIS A 328 -0.86 8.98 3.17
C HIS A 328 -2.09 9.25 4.03
N THR A 329 -3.20 8.65 3.63
CA THR A 329 -4.47 8.76 4.35
C THR A 329 -4.58 7.67 5.40
N VAL A 330 -4.94 8.06 6.62
CA VAL A 330 -5.26 7.17 7.73
C VAL A 330 -6.75 7.25 8.02
N ALA A 331 -7.38 6.12 8.27
CA ALA A 331 -8.78 6.03 8.71
C ALA A 331 -8.98 6.45 10.19
N ALA A 332 -8.29 7.51 10.60
CA ALA A 332 -8.36 8.15 11.91
C ALA A 332 -8.72 9.62 11.68
N GLY A 333 -10.01 9.96 11.82
CA GLY A 333 -10.52 11.33 11.79
C GLY A 333 -11.45 11.58 12.97
N GLY A 334 -12.03 12.77 13.05
CA GLY A 334 -12.95 13.12 14.15
C GLY A 334 -14.17 12.18 14.27
N GLY A 335 -14.59 11.55 13.17
CA GLY A 335 -15.72 10.64 13.09
C GLY A 335 -15.36 9.16 13.19
N SER A 336 -14.08 8.80 13.35
CA SER A 336 -13.67 7.39 13.48
C SER A 336 -14.32 6.74 14.69
N LEU A 337 -14.92 5.57 14.49
CA LEU A 337 -15.72 4.88 15.51
C LEU A 337 -14.87 4.32 16.65
N LEU A 338 -15.41 4.36 17.87
CA LEU A 338 -14.78 3.80 19.07
C LEU A 338 -15.42 2.44 19.42
N ALA A 339 -14.61 1.40 19.58
CA ALA A 339 -15.10 0.05 19.89
C ALA A 339 -14.25 -0.66 20.96
N TYR A 340 -14.91 -1.55 21.72
CA TYR A 340 -14.29 -2.45 22.70
C TYR A 340 -14.82 -3.87 22.49
N ASP A 341 -13.93 -4.86 22.38
CA ASP A 341 -14.29 -6.26 22.09
C ASP A 341 -14.22 -7.19 23.32
N GLY A 342 -14.03 -6.62 24.51
CA GLY A 342 -13.86 -7.37 25.77
C GLY A 342 -12.40 -7.61 26.16
N ALA A 343 -11.45 -7.37 25.25
CA ALA A 343 -10.01 -7.48 25.55
C ALA A 343 -9.22 -6.24 25.12
N ARG A 344 -9.57 -5.59 24.00
CA ARG A 344 -8.84 -4.43 23.44
C ARG A 344 -9.76 -3.30 22.99
N PHE A 345 -9.22 -2.09 23.01
CA PHE A 345 -9.83 -0.89 22.44
C PHE A 345 -9.43 -0.74 20.97
N ARG A 346 -10.36 -0.31 20.12
CA ARG A 346 -10.11 -0.04 18.69
C ARG A 346 -10.70 1.31 18.28
N VAL A 347 -9.98 2.02 17.39
CA VAL A 347 -10.43 3.25 16.74
C VAL A 347 -10.42 3.04 15.23
N GLY A 348 -11.54 3.31 14.57
CA GLY A 348 -11.69 3.11 13.12
C GLY A 348 -11.65 1.63 12.69
N PRO A 349 -11.54 1.35 11.38
CA PRO A 349 -11.43 2.29 10.26
C PRO A 349 -12.77 2.89 9.81
N GLN A 350 -13.88 2.40 10.37
CA GLN A 350 -15.21 2.92 10.07
C GLN A 350 -15.36 4.34 10.61
N SER A 351 -16.15 5.18 9.93
CA SER A 351 -16.44 6.56 10.32
C SER A 351 -17.94 6.82 10.38
N ALA A 352 -18.36 7.68 11.30
CA ALA A 352 -19.73 8.16 11.41
C ALA A 352 -20.11 9.20 10.35
N GLY A 353 -19.14 9.76 9.62
CA GLY A 353 -19.35 10.76 8.56
C GLY A 353 -19.98 12.07 9.05
N ALA A 354 -20.73 12.75 8.17
CA ALA A 354 -21.54 13.93 8.53
C ALA A 354 -22.98 13.56 8.92
N ASN A 355 -23.46 12.40 8.48
CA ASN A 355 -24.81 11.91 8.68
C ASN A 355 -24.80 10.36 8.82
N PRO A 356 -25.17 9.79 9.98
CA PRO A 356 -25.68 10.48 11.17
C PRO A 356 -24.62 11.32 11.91
N GLY A 357 -23.33 11.11 11.64
CA GLY A 357 -22.23 11.78 12.34
C GLY A 357 -21.97 11.23 13.74
N PRO A 358 -20.99 11.78 14.49
CA PRO A 358 -20.74 11.46 15.90
C PRO A 358 -22.00 11.56 16.76
N ALA A 359 -22.01 10.90 17.92
CA ALA A 359 -23.16 10.90 18.83
C ALA A 359 -23.57 12.34 19.22
N SER A 360 -22.58 13.22 19.40
CA SER A 360 -22.77 14.64 19.70
C SER A 360 -23.45 15.47 18.60
N TYR A 361 -23.62 14.95 17.37
CA TYR A 361 -24.26 15.70 16.26
C TYR A 361 -25.80 15.69 16.31
N ARG A 362 -26.41 15.05 17.31
CA ARG A 362 -27.87 15.02 17.54
C ARG A 362 -28.68 14.31 16.45
N ARG A 363 -28.10 13.30 15.77
CA ARG A 363 -28.78 12.50 14.73
C ARG A 363 -28.74 10.97 14.99
N GLY A 364 -28.50 10.57 16.24
CA GLY A 364 -28.49 9.15 16.64
C GLY A 364 -27.24 8.37 16.23
N GLY A 365 -26.10 9.07 16.09
CA GLY A 365 -24.83 8.46 15.73
C GLY A 365 -24.12 7.70 16.86
N PRO A 366 -23.13 6.85 16.53
CA PRO A 366 -22.29 6.13 17.50
C PRO A 366 -21.19 7.02 18.12
N LEU A 367 -20.51 6.53 19.16
CA LEU A 367 -19.31 7.18 19.73
C LEU A 367 -18.17 7.24 18.70
N ALA A 368 -17.59 8.43 18.54
CA ALA A 368 -16.45 8.71 17.69
C ALA A 368 -15.34 9.50 18.41
N VAL A 369 -14.18 9.70 17.76
CA VAL A 369 -13.03 10.46 18.31
C VAL A 369 -13.43 11.88 18.77
N THR A 370 -14.32 12.56 18.04
CA THR A 370 -14.86 13.87 18.44
C THR A 370 -15.59 13.79 19.77
N ASP A 371 -16.38 12.72 19.98
CA ASP A 371 -17.08 12.49 21.24
C ASP A 371 -16.09 12.22 22.39
N ALA A 372 -14.97 11.53 22.13
CA ALA A 372 -13.91 11.39 23.13
C ALA A 372 -13.32 12.76 23.52
N ASN A 373 -13.04 13.65 22.54
CA ASN A 373 -12.56 15.00 22.82
C ASN A 373 -13.59 15.87 23.58
N VAL A 374 -14.89 15.69 23.31
CA VAL A 374 -15.97 16.32 24.09
C VAL A 374 -15.99 15.77 25.51
N MET A 375 -15.86 14.45 25.69
CA MET A 375 -15.83 13.80 27.00
C MET A 375 -14.67 14.29 27.89
N VAL A 376 -13.47 14.44 27.32
CA VAL A 376 -12.29 14.92 28.05
C VAL A 376 -12.17 16.45 28.13
N GLY A 377 -13.17 17.20 27.64
CA GLY A 377 -13.21 18.66 27.70
C GLY A 377 -12.26 19.38 26.71
N LYS A 378 -11.64 18.68 25.77
CA LYS A 378 -10.79 19.29 24.73
C LYS A 378 -11.58 20.03 23.67
N VAL A 379 -12.84 19.63 23.44
CA VAL A 379 -13.80 20.34 22.59
C VAL A 379 -14.93 20.87 23.45
N GLN A 380 -15.15 22.19 23.41
CA GLN A 380 -16.18 22.89 24.18
C GLN A 380 -17.42 23.16 23.31
N PRO A 381 -18.58 22.51 23.55
CA PRO A 381 -19.77 22.62 22.69
C PRO A 381 -20.24 24.05 22.39
N GLY A 382 -20.13 24.96 23.37
CA GLY A 382 -20.55 26.36 23.22
C GLY A 382 -19.66 27.20 22.30
N PHE A 383 -18.47 26.70 21.96
CA PHE A 383 -17.50 27.36 21.07
C PHE A 383 -17.31 26.59 19.76
N PHE A 384 -18.20 25.64 19.48
CA PHE A 384 -18.26 24.91 18.23
C PHE A 384 -19.38 25.49 17.34
N PRO A 385 -19.26 25.48 16.00
CA PRO A 385 -20.32 25.95 15.11
C PRO A 385 -21.69 25.31 15.42
N SER A 386 -22.70 26.16 15.60
CA SER A 386 -24.08 25.73 15.85
C SER A 386 -24.77 25.37 14.54
N VAL A 387 -24.40 24.22 13.96
CA VAL A 387 -24.90 23.73 12.66
C VAL A 387 -25.61 22.37 12.77
N PHE A 388 -25.92 21.93 14.00
CA PHE A 388 -26.48 20.61 14.28
C PHE A 388 -27.97 20.64 14.61
N GLY A 389 -28.56 19.46 14.74
CA GLY A 389 -29.99 19.30 14.98
C GLY A 389 -30.85 19.47 13.71
N PRO A 390 -32.17 19.33 13.82
CA PRO A 390 -33.10 19.34 12.69
C PRO A 390 -33.14 20.67 11.93
N ASP A 391 -32.93 21.79 12.63
CA ASP A 391 -32.96 23.14 12.04
C ASP A 391 -31.55 23.69 11.69
N ALA A 392 -30.50 22.86 11.80
CA ALA A 392 -29.10 23.21 11.54
C ALA A 392 -28.60 24.47 12.30
N ASN A 393 -28.98 24.61 13.56
CA ASN A 393 -28.71 25.80 14.39
C ASN A 393 -28.34 25.50 15.85
N GLN A 394 -28.03 24.24 16.21
CA GLN A 394 -27.76 23.81 17.59
C GLN A 394 -26.28 23.45 17.81
N PRO A 395 -25.75 23.55 19.05
CA PRO A 395 -24.40 23.10 19.41
C PRO A 395 -24.32 21.57 19.59
N LEU A 396 -23.10 21.05 19.77
CA LEU A 396 -22.84 19.65 20.10
C LEU A 396 -23.57 19.20 21.38
N ASP A 397 -23.95 17.93 21.47
CA ASP A 397 -24.59 17.34 22.65
C ASP A 397 -23.60 16.59 23.55
N ALA A 398 -23.19 17.24 24.64
CA ALA A 398 -22.28 16.62 25.61
C ALA A 398 -22.96 15.62 26.56
N GLU A 399 -24.28 15.68 26.74
CA GLU A 399 -24.99 14.79 27.67
C GLU A 399 -25.11 13.39 27.08
N VAL A 400 -25.44 13.30 25.79
CA VAL A 400 -25.45 12.03 25.05
C VAL A 400 -24.09 11.34 25.10
N VAL A 401 -23.01 12.11 24.93
CA VAL A 401 -21.63 11.60 24.98
C VAL A 401 -21.31 10.98 26.34
N ARG A 402 -21.59 11.70 27.45
CA ARG A 402 -21.35 11.18 28.81
C ARG A 402 -22.13 9.89 29.05
N GLY A 403 -23.41 9.86 28.69
CA GLY A 403 -24.25 8.67 28.87
C GLY A 403 -23.72 7.42 28.15
N HIS A 404 -23.14 7.57 26.95
CA HIS A 404 -22.53 6.45 26.23
C HIS A 404 -21.19 6.01 26.83
N PHE A 405 -20.34 6.94 27.28
CA PHE A 405 -19.07 6.57 27.93
C PHE A 405 -19.28 5.93 29.31
N ASP A 406 -20.31 6.32 30.07
CA ASP A 406 -20.67 5.68 31.33
C ASP A 406 -21.03 4.19 31.14
N GLN A 407 -21.70 3.85 30.04
CA GLN A 407 -21.99 2.46 29.69
C GLN A 407 -20.73 1.68 29.38
N LEU A 408 -19.77 2.29 28.68
CA LEU A 408 -18.51 1.65 28.33
C LEU A 408 -17.56 1.51 29.54
N ALA A 409 -17.59 2.46 30.45
CA ALA A 409 -16.90 2.41 31.74
C ALA A 409 -17.33 1.18 32.55
N GLN A 410 -18.63 0.89 32.60
CA GLN A 410 -19.17 -0.31 33.27
C GLN A 410 -18.65 -1.62 32.66
N GLN A 411 -18.46 -1.68 31.34
CA GLN A 411 -17.97 -2.87 30.64
C GLN A 411 -16.47 -3.10 30.85
N THR A 412 -15.70 -2.04 31.02
CA THR A 412 -14.23 -2.09 31.09
C THR A 412 -13.69 -2.08 32.52
N GLY A 413 -14.50 -1.65 33.50
CA GLY A 413 -14.08 -1.44 34.88
C GLY A 413 -13.14 -0.23 35.07
N ARG A 414 -13.10 0.69 34.10
CA ARG A 414 -12.29 1.92 34.11
C ARG A 414 -13.19 3.16 34.17
N ALA A 415 -12.66 4.31 34.62
CA ALA A 415 -13.42 5.57 34.59
C ALA A 415 -13.71 6.00 33.14
N ALA A 416 -14.84 6.70 32.93
CA ALA A 416 -15.30 7.09 31.60
C ALA A 416 -14.29 8.00 30.88
N GLU A 417 -13.68 8.94 31.60
CA GLU A 417 -12.62 9.83 31.13
C GLU A 417 -11.32 9.08 30.77
N ASP A 418 -10.96 8.03 31.50
CA ASP A 418 -9.79 7.19 31.18
C ASP A 418 -10.01 6.39 29.90
N VAL A 419 -11.23 5.88 29.71
CA VAL A 419 -11.61 5.18 28.48
C VAL A 419 -11.56 6.13 27.29
N ALA A 420 -12.15 7.32 27.41
CA ALA A 420 -12.11 8.34 26.37
C ALA A 420 -10.65 8.78 26.05
N HIS A 421 -9.83 9.01 27.08
CA HIS A 421 -8.41 9.34 26.92
C HIS A 421 -7.63 8.22 26.23
N GLY A 422 -7.90 6.95 26.57
CA GLY A 422 -7.28 5.78 25.94
C GLY A 422 -7.57 5.70 24.44
N PHE A 423 -8.80 5.98 24.01
CA PHE A 423 -9.13 6.06 22.58
C PHE A 423 -8.38 7.20 21.87
N ILE A 424 -8.23 8.37 22.51
CA ILE A 424 -7.44 9.47 21.96
C ILE A 424 -5.97 9.03 21.79
N GLN A 425 -5.39 8.32 22.75
CA GLN A 425 -4.02 7.80 22.64
C GLN A 425 -3.86 6.82 21.47
N ILE A 426 -4.83 5.92 21.27
CA ILE A 426 -4.83 4.99 20.12
C ILE A 426 -4.90 5.75 18.80
N ALA A 427 -5.80 6.73 18.68
CA ALA A 427 -5.91 7.57 17.48
C ALA A 427 -4.62 8.34 17.20
N VAL A 428 -4.02 8.97 18.23
CA VAL A 428 -2.74 9.68 18.13
C VAL A 428 -1.62 8.74 17.69
N GLN A 429 -1.54 7.52 18.25
CA GLN A 429 -0.52 6.56 17.85
C GLN A 429 -0.69 6.08 16.42
N GLN A 430 -1.93 5.85 15.95
CA GLN A 430 -2.22 5.52 14.56
C GLN A 430 -1.76 6.63 13.61
N MET A 431 -2.08 7.89 13.92
CA MET A 431 -1.66 9.06 13.13
C MET A 431 -0.12 9.23 13.14
N ALA A 432 0.52 9.12 14.30
CA ALA A 432 1.98 9.20 14.42
C ALA A 432 2.69 8.05 13.68
N ASN A 433 2.15 6.83 13.72
CA ASN A 433 2.71 5.70 12.98
C ASN A 433 2.62 5.90 11.46
N ALA A 434 1.54 6.52 10.97
CA ALA A 434 1.45 6.88 9.56
C ALA A 434 2.50 7.92 9.16
N ILE A 435 2.71 8.97 9.99
CA ILE A 435 3.79 9.94 9.78
C ILE A 435 5.17 9.25 9.77
N LYS A 436 5.43 8.32 10.70
CA LYS A 436 6.68 7.54 10.71
C LYS A 436 6.83 6.69 9.45
N LYS A 437 5.75 6.09 8.93
CA LYS A 437 5.80 5.27 7.71
C LYS A 437 6.31 6.09 6.52
N ILE A 438 5.87 7.34 6.37
CA ILE A 438 6.27 8.19 5.25
C ILE A 438 7.70 8.69 5.36
N SER A 439 8.17 8.94 6.59
CA SER A 439 9.50 9.49 6.81
C SER A 439 10.59 8.43 6.85
N VAL A 440 10.32 7.32 7.54
CA VAL A 440 11.31 6.28 7.82
C VAL A 440 11.61 5.43 6.59
N ALA A 441 10.61 5.17 5.73
CA ALA A 441 10.81 4.51 4.43
C ALA A 441 11.72 5.30 3.49
N ARG A 442 11.91 6.60 3.74
CA ARG A 442 12.71 7.53 2.93
C ARG A 442 13.96 8.05 3.64
N GLY A 443 14.19 7.62 4.89
CA GLY A 443 15.38 7.97 5.67
C GLY A 443 15.37 9.37 6.29
N TYR A 444 14.20 10.00 6.47
CA TYR A 444 14.10 11.35 7.05
C TYR A 444 14.08 11.32 8.59
N ASP A 445 14.90 12.17 9.22
CA ASP A 445 14.83 12.48 10.65
C ASP A 445 13.80 13.58 10.91
N VAL A 446 12.56 13.18 11.22
CA VAL A 446 11.42 14.08 11.41
C VAL A 446 11.49 14.92 12.68
N THR A 447 12.38 14.60 13.62
CA THR A 447 12.51 15.39 14.87
C THR A 447 12.97 16.83 14.61
N ARG A 448 13.59 17.06 13.46
CA ARG A 448 14.08 18.37 12.98
C ARG A 448 13.08 19.14 12.13
N TYR A 449 11.87 18.60 11.95
CA TYR A 449 10.82 19.17 11.12
C TYR A 449 9.80 19.90 11.99
N THR A 450 9.06 20.81 11.37
CA THR A 450 7.89 21.43 11.99
C THR A 450 6.63 20.68 11.55
N LEU A 451 5.74 20.35 12.49
CA LEU A 451 4.44 19.77 12.16
C LEU A 451 3.50 20.89 11.70
N GLN A 452 3.17 20.94 10.41
CA GLN A 452 2.20 21.90 9.88
C GLN A 452 0.80 21.30 10.00
N CYS A 453 0.03 21.81 10.95
CA CYS A 453 -1.28 21.28 11.30
C CYS A 453 -2.40 22.07 10.61
N PHE A 454 -3.33 21.33 10.01
CA PHE A 454 -4.52 21.86 9.37
C PHE A 454 -5.68 20.86 9.41
N GLY A 455 -6.81 21.22 8.80
CA GLY A 455 -8.06 20.51 8.97
C GLY A 455 -8.77 20.89 10.27
N GLY A 456 -10.11 20.78 10.29
CA GLY A 456 -10.92 21.26 11.41
C GLY A 456 -10.67 20.54 12.75
N ALA A 457 -10.15 19.31 12.71
CA ALA A 457 -9.86 18.50 13.89
C ALA A 457 -8.35 18.38 14.19
N GLY A 458 -7.46 18.86 13.32
CA GLY A 458 -6.01 18.72 13.49
C GLY A 458 -5.49 19.35 14.78
N GLY A 459 -5.89 20.59 15.05
CA GLY A 459 -5.45 21.33 16.24
C GLY A 459 -5.79 20.65 17.57
N GLN A 460 -6.77 19.72 17.57
CA GLN A 460 -7.19 18.98 18.76
C GLN A 460 -6.16 17.92 19.20
N HIS A 461 -5.31 17.47 18.27
CA HIS A 461 -4.37 16.37 18.48
C HIS A 461 -2.91 16.73 18.18
N ALA A 462 -2.65 17.91 17.60
CA ALA A 462 -1.35 18.27 17.04
C ALA A 462 -0.18 18.18 18.03
N CYS A 463 -0.35 18.70 19.25
CA CYS A 463 0.68 18.59 20.30
C CYS A 463 0.98 17.13 20.67
N LEU A 464 -0.04 16.29 20.82
CA LEU A 464 0.13 14.88 21.17
C LEU A 464 0.80 14.08 20.03
N VAL A 465 0.43 14.36 18.78
CA VAL A 465 1.07 13.77 17.60
C VAL A 465 2.53 14.21 17.50
N ALA A 466 2.81 15.51 17.70
CA ALA A 466 4.18 16.03 17.73
C ALA A 466 5.02 15.38 18.84
N ASP A 467 4.47 15.23 20.06
CA ASP A 467 5.12 14.55 21.18
C ASP A 467 5.41 13.06 20.84
N ALA A 468 4.47 12.36 20.19
CA ALA A 468 4.66 10.97 19.77
C ALA A 468 5.74 10.79 18.68
N LEU A 469 6.03 11.86 17.93
CA LEU A 469 7.06 11.94 16.90
C LEU A 469 8.39 12.52 17.38
N GLY A 470 8.43 13.07 18.59
CA GLY A 470 9.62 13.78 19.10
C GLY A 470 9.85 15.14 18.43
N MET A 471 8.82 15.75 17.87
CA MET A 471 8.88 17.10 17.30
C MET A 471 8.68 18.14 18.40
N SER A 472 9.34 19.29 18.27
CA SER A 472 9.28 20.39 19.25
C SER A 472 8.45 21.59 18.80
N GLN A 473 7.98 21.59 17.56
CA GLN A 473 7.26 22.71 16.95
C GLN A 473 6.05 22.24 16.14
N VAL A 474 4.93 22.91 16.35
CA VAL A 474 3.73 22.82 15.52
C VAL A 474 3.41 24.20 14.98
N LEU A 475 3.13 24.31 13.69
CA LEU A 475 2.67 25.54 13.05
C LEU A 475 1.20 25.36 12.65
N VAL A 476 0.37 26.34 13.00
CA VAL A 476 -1.06 26.37 12.69
C VAL A 476 -1.39 27.71 12.03
N HIS A 477 -1.79 27.64 10.75
CA HIS A 477 -2.17 28.81 9.98
C HIS A 477 -3.55 29.36 10.41
N PRO A 478 -3.83 30.68 10.35
CA PRO A 478 -5.15 31.25 10.70
C PRO A 478 -6.31 30.66 9.87
N LEU A 479 -6.00 30.16 8.67
CA LEU A 479 -6.93 29.47 7.79
C LEU A 479 -6.81 27.94 7.86
N ALA A 480 -6.23 27.36 8.93
CA ALA A 480 -6.00 25.92 9.08
C ALA A 480 -7.26 25.07 8.79
N GLY A 481 -8.43 25.50 9.26
CA GLY A 481 -9.69 24.80 9.02
C GLY A 481 -10.23 24.86 7.59
N VAL A 482 -9.62 25.64 6.70
CA VAL A 482 -9.93 25.78 5.26
C VAL A 482 -8.66 25.81 4.39
N LEU A 483 -7.55 25.24 4.90
CA LEU A 483 -6.23 25.44 4.30
C LEU A 483 -6.12 24.81 2.92
N SER A 484 -6.85 23.72 2.65
CA SER A 484 -6.92 23.09 1.34
C SER A 484 -7.48 24.02 0.28
N ALA A 485 -8.56 24.74 0.58
CA ALA A 485 -9.13 25.76 -0.29
C ALA A 485 -8.14 26.92 -0.49
N TYR A 486 -7.46 27.38 0.57
CA TYR A 486 -6.43 28.42 0.46
C TYR A 486 -5.26 27.97 -0.43
N GLY A 487 -4.78 26.74 -0.26
CA GLY A 487 -3.71 26.14 -1.05
C GLY A 487 -4.05 26.03 -2.54
N MET A 488 -5.30 25.81 -2.90
CA MET A 488 -5.76 25.92 -4.30
C MET A 488 -5.59 27.33 -4.85
N GLY A 489 -5.79 28.36 -4.02
CA GLY A 489 -5.47 29.74 -4.36
C GLY A 489 -4.00 29.95 -4.70
N LEU A 490 -3.11 29.31 -3.93
CA LEU A 490 -1.65 29.39 -4.02
C LEU A 490 -1.03 28.47 -5.08
N ALA A 491 -1.79 27.54 -5.64
CA ALA A 491 -1.28 26.52 -6.53
C ALA A 491 -0.81 27.08 -7.87
N ASP A 492 0.28 26.49 -8.35
CA ASP A 492 0.82 26.76 -9.67
C ASP A 492 -0.07 26.10 -10.74
N GLN A 493 -0.13 26.69 -11.92
CA GLN A 493 -0.66 26.00 -13.10
C GLN A 493 0.47 25.18 -13.69
N ASN A 494 0.25 23.89 -13.94
CA ASN A 494 1.27 23.06 -14.54
C ASN A 494 0.70 22.05 -15.55
N VAL A 495 1.58 21.64 -16.45
CA VAL A 495 1.37 20.47 -17.31
C VAL A 495 2.63 19.64 -17.21
N MET A 496 2.48 18.35 -16.96
CA MET A 496 3.57 17.39 -16.96
C MET A 496 3.37 16.37 -18.07
N ARG A 497 4.45 16.09 -18.81
CA ARG A 497 4.50 14.98 -19.76
C ARG A 497 5.73 14.14 -19.51
N GLU A 498 5.60 12.87 -19.85
CA GLU A 498 6.62 11.85 -19.65
C GLU A 498 6.68 10.93 -20.87
N GLU A 499 7.88 10.45 -21.17
CA GLU A 499 8.16 9.56 -22.28
C GLU A 499 9.19 8.49 -21.86
N SER A 500 8.87 7.22 -22.11
CA SER A 500 9.79 6.10 -21.88
C SER A 500 10.91 6.06 -22.92
N VAL A 501 12.15 5.82 -22.48
CA VAL A 501 13.36 5.80 -23.33
C VAL A 501 14.05 4.43 -23.32
N GLU A 502 14.20 3.82 -22.14
CA GLU A 502 14.84 2.50 -21.92
C GLU A 502 16.20 2.32 -22.62
N ARG A 503 17.16 3.21 -22.32
CA ARG A 503 18.51 3.17 -22.94
C ARG A 503 19.62 3.38 -21.92
N ARG A 504 20.75 2.70 -22.10
CA ARG A 504 21.96 2.92 -21.28
C ARG A 504 22.42 4.38 -21.36
N LEU A 505 22.84 4.94 -20.22
CA LEU A 505 23.41 6.28 -20.13
C LEU A 505 24.88 6.25 -20.59
N ASP A 506 25.11 6.69 -21.81
CA ASP A 506 26.42 6.83 -22.45
C ASP A 506 26.51 8.14 -23.26
N ALA A 507 27.66 8.39 -23.88
CA ALA A 507 27.90 9.60 -24.65
C ALA A 507 26.96 9.74 -25.87
N GLU A 508 26.44 8.63 -26.41
CA GLU A 508 25.50 8.64 -27.55
C GLU A 508 24.05 8.88 -27.10
N ALA A 509 23.71 8.51 -25.86
CA ALA A 509 22.40 8.74 -25.29
C ALA A 509 22.12 10.24 -25.04
N MET A 510 23.15 11.02 -24.69
CA MET A 510 22.99 12.43 -24.30
C MET A 510 22.33 13.31 -25.38
N PRO A 511 22.76 13.31 -26.65
CA PRO A 511 22.10 14.09 -27.71
C PRO A 511 20.67 13.63 -27.99
N LEU A 512 20.40 12.32 -27.90
CA LEU A 512 19.05 11.77 -28.10
C LEU A 512 18.10 12.25 -26.99
N MET A 513 18.54 12.20 -25.73
CA MET A 513 17.76 12.68 -24.59
C MET A 513 17.51 14.18 -24.68
N ALA A 514 18.51 14.96 -25.07
CA ALA A 514 18.36 16.41 -25.27
C ALA A 514 17.26 16.71 -26.30
N ALA A 515 17.26 16.02 -27.45
CA ALA A 515 16.24 16.19 -28.48
C ALA A 515 14.84 15.80 -28.00
N ARG A 516 14.72 14.68 -27.26
CA ARG A 516 13.45 14.23 -26.66
C ARG A 516 12.92 15.23 -25.63
N LEU A 517 13.75 15.69 -24.70
CA LEU A 517 13.41 16.70 -23.70
C LEU A 517 13.02 18.05 -24.33
N GLN A 518 13.66 18.42 -25.45
CA GLN A 518 13.30 19.64 -26.19
C GLN A 518 11.91 19.50 -26.84
N ALA A 519 11.66 18.41 -27.56
CA ALA A 519 10.37 18.16 -28.21
C ALA A 519 9.24 18.05 -27.18
N LEU A 520 9.49 17.34 -26.07
CA LEU A 520 8.56 17.20 -24.96
C LEU A 520 8.31 18.56 -24.29
N GLY A 521 9.35 19.37 -24.09
CA GLY A 521 9.22 20.70 -23.49
C GLY A 521 8.43 21.68 -24.34
N GLU A 522 8.58 21.66 -25.66
CA GLU A 522 7.78 22.50 -26.56
C GLU A 522 6.31 22.09 -26.52
N SER A 523 6.03 20.79 -26.64
CA SER A 523 4.66 20.25 -26.56
C SER A 523 3.97 20.56 -25.22
N THR A 524 4.70 20.42 -24.11
CA THR A 524 4.20 20.73 -22.76
C THR A 524 3.94 22.22 -22.57
N ARG A 525 4.83 23.09 -23.08
CA ARG A 525 4.64 24.55 -23.06
C ARG A 525 3.40 24.96 -23.86
N GLN A 526 3.23 24.42 -25.07
CA GLN A 526 2.07 24.71 -25.92
C GLN A 526 0.77 24.26 -25.25
N ALA A 527 0.77 23.09 -24.61
CA ALA A 527 -0.39 22.59 -23.87
C ALA A 527 -0.81 23.53 -22.73
N LEU A 528 0.15 24.05 -21.95
CA LEU A 528 -0.12 25.00 -20.88
C LEU A 528 -0.64 26.35 -21.44
N LEU A 529 -0.06 26.84 -22.53
CA LEU A 529 -0.52 28.08 -23.20
C LEU A 529 -1.96 27.96 -23.74
N ALA A 530 -2.33 26.80 -24.26
CA ALA A 530 -3.68 26.54 -24.76
C ALA A 530 -4.73 26.65 -23.63
N GLN A 531 -4.42 26.17 -22.42
CA GLN A 531 -5.29 26.30 -21.23
C GLN A 531 -5.48 27.76 -20.79
N MET A 532 -4.60 28.68 -21.22
CA MET A 532 -4.69 30.11 -20.89
C MET A 532 -5.48 30.93 -21.91
N GLY A 533 -6.06 30.30 -22.94
CA GLY A 533 -6.73 31.02 -24.03
C GLY A 533 -5.78 31.77 -24.98
N GLY A 534 -4.49 31.39 -25.01
CA GLY A 534 -3.51 31.93 -25.96
C GLY A 534 -2.91 33.30 -25.60
N ASP A 535 -2.96 33.73 -24.33
CA ASP A 535 -2.29 34.96 -23.87
C ASP A 535 -0.76 34.86 -24.00
N ALA A 536 -0.25 35.30 -25.15
CA ALA A 536 1.18 35.34 -25.46
C ALA A 536 1.98 36.21 -24.47
N GLY A 537 1.32 37.14 -23.77
CA GLY A 537 1.93 37.99 -22.75
C GLY A 537 2.47 37.20 -21.55
N SER A 538 1.92 36.02 -21.25
CA SER A 538 2.33 35.21 -20.10
C SER A 538 3.35 34.11 -20.44
N ALA A 539 3.67 33.91 -21.73
CA ALA A 539 4.56 32.83 -22.19
C ALA A 539 6.00 32.93 -21.63
N HIS A 540 6.45 34.15 -21.30
CA HIS A 540 7.76 34.40 -20.70
C HIS A 540 7.84 34.03 -19.21
N ARG A 541 6.70 33.84 -18.53
CA ARG A 541 6.62 33.40 -17.13
C ARG A 541 6.63 31.87 -16.96
N ILE A 542 6.54 31.11 -18.06
CA ILE A 542 6.51 29.64 -18.02
C ILE A 542 7.93 29.10 -17.83
N GLU A 543 8.15 28.43 -16.70
CA GLU A 543 9.37 27.68 -16.38
C GLU A 543 9.24 26.25 -16.92
N LEU A 544 10.30 25.72 -17.55
CA LEU A 544 10.37 24.30 -17.92
C LEU A 544 11.32 23.57 -16.98
N ARG A 545 10.81 22.57 -16.26
CA ARG A 545 11.59 21.68 -15.42
C ARG A 545 11.80 20.36 -16.14
N GLN A 546 13.03 20.11 -16.56
CA GLN A 546 13.43 18.91 -17.30
C GLN A 546 14.08 17.92 -16.34
N ARG A 547 13.66 16.65 -16.40
CA ARG A 547 14.14 15.59 -15.50
C ARG A 547 14.41 14.29 -16.27
N VAL A 548 15.32 13.49 -15.71
CA VAL A 548 15.68 12.16 -16.21
C VAL A 548 15.44 11.14 -15.11
N HIS A 549 14.85 10.01 -15.49
CA HIS A 549 14.65 8.87 -14.61
C HIS A 549 15.79 7.87 -14.84
N LEU A 550 16.67 7.73 -13.85
CA LEU A 550 17.85 6.87 -13.92
C LEU A 550 17.73 5.69 -12.96
N ARG A 551 18.16 4.52 -13.42
CA ARG A 551 18.25 3.30 -12.61
C ARG A 551 19.57 2.58 -12.89
N TYR A 552 20.03 1.73 -11.97
CA TYR A 552 21.11 0.81 -12.30
C TYR A 552 20.61 -0.24 -13.30
N GLU A 553 21.44 -0.60 -14.27
CA GLU A 553 21.16 -1.67 -15.22
C GLU A 553 20.79 -2.97 -14.47
N GLY A 554 19.65 -3.56 -14.83
CA GLY A 554 19.07 -4.73 -14.16
C GLY A 554 18.13 -4.45 -12.98
N THR A 555 18.02 -3.19 -12.51
CA THR A 555 17.08 -2.78 -11.45
C THR A 555 15.82 -2.12 -12.04
N ASP A 556 14.67 -2.19 -11.38
CA ASP A 556 13.38 -1.61 -11.86
C ASP A 556 12.94 -0.29 -11.19
N SER A 557 13.77 0.29 -10.31
CA SER A 557 13.40 1.54 -9.63
C SER A 557 14.26 2.67 -10.14
N ALA A 558 13.69 3.58 -10.91
CA ALA A 558 14.36 4.83 -11.23
C ALA A 558 14.32 5.83 -10.08
N LEU A 559 15.38 6.62 -10.00
CA LEU A 559 15.45 7.85 -9.23
C LEU A 559 15.41 9.01 -10.23
N VAL A 560 14.59 10.01 -9.91
CA VAL A 560 14.43 11.20 -10.73
C VAL A 560 15.54 12.19 -10.42
N VAL A 561 16.29 12.60 -11.43
CA VAL A 561 17.34 13.62 -11.31
C VAL A 561 17.05 14.79 -12.26
N PRO A 562 17.40 16.04 -11.89
CA PRO A 562 17.35 17.17 -12.81
C PRO A 562 18.21 16.93 -14.05
N TRP A 563 17.76 17.42 -15.20
CA TRP A 563 18.55 17.36 -16.43
C TRP A 563 19.85 18.18 -16.29
N GLY A 564 20.95 17.63 -16.78
CA GLY A 564 22.29 18.22 -16.73
C GLY A 564 23.25 17.46 -17.64
N ASP A 565 24.54 17.74 -17.53
CA ASP A 565 25.55 16.91 -18.19
C ASP A 565 25.63 15.50 -17.58
N GLN A 566 26.34 14.58 -18.25
CA GLN A 566 26.43 13.20 -17.80
C GLN A 566 27.02 13.06 -16.38
N ALA A 567 27.98 13.91 -15.99
CA ALA A 567 28.60 13.84 -14.68
C ALA A 567 27.63 14.31 -13.58
N GLN A 568 26.85 15.36 -13.84
CA GLN A 568 25.80 15.85 -12.95
C GLN A 568 24.69 14.82 -12.75
N LEU A 569 24.26 14.16 -13.84
CA LEU A 569 23.26 13.09 -13.79
C LEU A 569 23.72 11.91 -12.92
N VAL A 570 24.96 11.45 -13.11
CA VAL A 570 25.55 10.37 -12.30
C VAL A 570 25.66 10.78 -10.83
N ALA A 571 26.22 11.95 -10.54
CA ALA A 571 26.41 12.42 -9.17
C ALA A 571 25.07 12.63 -8.43
N GLY A 572 24.07 13.20 -9.10
CA GLY A 572 22.72 13.38 -8.55
C GLY A 572 22.02 12.05 -8.28
N PHE A 573 22.19 11.08 -9.18
CA PHE A 573 21.66 9.73 -9.00
C PHE A 573 22.34 9.04 -7.81
N GLU A 574 23.67 9.04 -7.74
CA GLU A 574 24.42 8.39 -6.66
C GLU A 574 24.12 9.00 -5.29
N ALA A 575 23.99 10.33 -5.19
CA ALA A 575 23.61 11.00 -3.94
C ALA A 575 22.22 10.55 -3.47
N SER A 576 21.24 10.56 -4.38
CA SER A 576 19.86 10.12 -4.10
C SER A 576 19.81 8.63 -3.75
N TYR A 577 20.62 7.81 -4.44
CA TYR A 577 20.69 6.37 -4.22
C TYR A 577 21.32 6.04 -2.86
N ARG A 578 22.44 6.69 -2.47
CA ARG A 578 23.03 6.51 -1.13
C ARG A 578 22.09 6.96 -0.02
N GLN A 579 21.37 8.07 -0.20
CA GLN A 579 20.40 8.54 0.79
C GLN A 579 19.29 7.51 1.03
N ARG A 580 18.79 6.88 -0.04
CA ARG A 580 17.70 5.92 0.05
C ARG A 580 18.16 4.51 0.45
N PHE A 581 19.37 4.11 0.07
CA PHE A 581 19.79 2.70 0.15
C PHE A 581 21.07 2.46 0.96
N ALA A 582 21.76 3.51 1.43
CA ALA A 582 22.98 3.47 2.22
C ALA A 582 24.24 2.88 1.54
N PHE A 583 24.17 2.44 0.27
CA PHE A 583 25.31 1.96 -0.52
C PHE A 583 25.18 2.31 -2.01
N LEU A 584 26.19 2.00 -2.84
CA LEU A 584 26.14 2.07 -4.31
C LEU A 584 26.43 0.72 -4.95
N MET A 585 25.86 0.46 -6.13
CA MET A 585 26.18 -0.73 -6.94
C MET A 585 27.43 -0.49 -7.79
N GLN A 586 28.61 -0.72 -7.22
CA GLN A 586 29.88 -0.51 -7.92
C GLN A 586 29.97 -1.35 -9.22
N GLY A 587 30.45 -0.73 -10.30
CA GLY A 587 30.67 -1.39 -11.59
C GLY A 587 29.43 -1.58 -12.48
N LYS A 588 28.25 -1.13 -12.05
CA LYS A 588 27.01 -1.20 -12.84
C LYS A 588 26.77 0.07 -13.66
N ALA A 589 26.32 -0.09 -14.90
CA ALA A 589 25.92 1.02 -15.75
C ALA A 589 24.59 1.62 -15.29
N LEU A 590 24.34 2.89 -15.65
CA LEU A 590 23.03 3.52 -15.48
C LEU A 590 22.20 3.36 -16.76
N VAL A 591 20.89 3.22 -16.60
CA VAL A 591 19.88 3.18 -17.65
C VAL A 591 18.93 4.34 -17.45
N VAL A 592 18.66 5.05 -18.54
CA VAL A 592 17.60 6.05 -18.67
C VAL A 592 16.30 5.30 -18.92
N GLU A 593 15.46 5.21 -17.89
CA GLU A 593 14.13 4.59 -18.00
C GLU A 593 13.22 5.50 -18.82
N ALA A 594 13.13 6.77 -18.42
CA ALA A 594 12.23 7.76 -18.97
C ALA A 594 12.79 9.19 -18.87
N VAL A 595 12.18 10.12 -19.59
CA VAL A 595 12.38 11.55 -19.47
C VAL A 595 11.05 12.23 -19.18
N SER A 596 11.07 13.31 -18.38
CA SER A 596 9.87 14.08 -18.10
C SER A 596 10.12 15.58 -18.17
N VAL A 597 9.10 16.31 -18.61
CA VAL A 597 9.10 17.78 -18.61
C VAL A 597 7.83 18.29 -17.96
N GLU A 598 8.00 19.20 -17.01
CA GLU A 598 6.94 19.93 -16.33
C GLU A 598 7.03 21.40 -16.72
N ALA A 599 5.98 21.92 -17.38
CA ALA A 599 5.83 23.36 -17.60
C ALA A 599 5.05 23.94 -16.42
N VAL A 600 5.60 24.97 -15.77
CA VAL A 600 5.02 25.60 -14.57
C VAL A 600 4.81 27.08 -14.85
N LEU A 601 3.58 27.53 -14.62
CA LEU A 601 3.27 28.94 -14.46
C LEU A 601 3.01 29.21 -12.98
N PRO A 602 3.88 29.96 -12.29
CA PRO A 602 3.72 30.27 -10.88
C PRO A 602 2.36 30.93 -10.59
N GLY A 603 1.69 30.45 -9.54
CA GLY A 603 0.43 31.03 -9.07
C GLY A 603 0.60 32.47 -8.57
N ASP A 604 -0.48 33.25 -8.57
CA ASP A 604 -0.51 34.58 -7.96
C ASP A 604 -0.62 34.45 -6.43
N ALA A 605 0.48 34.11 -5.75
CA ALA A 605 0.53 34.03 -4.30
C ALA A 605 0.24 35.43 -3.68
N PRO A 606 -0.76 35.57 -2.81
CA PRO A 606 -0.94 36.78 -2.01
C PRO A 606 0.29 36.98 -1.11
N GLU A 607 0.78 38.21 -0.99
CA GLU A 607 1.70 38.55 0.09
C GLU A 607 0.90 38.61 1.40
N GLU A 608 1.24 37.77 2.39
CA GLU A 608 0.73 37.90 3.75
C GLU A 608 1.41 39.09 4.42
N ALA A 609 0.63 40.11 4.77
CA ALA A 609 1.16 41.32 5.37
C ALA A 609 1.64 41.04 6.81
N ALA A 610 2.92 41.27 7.08
CA ALA A 610 3.45 41.19 8.44
C ALA A 610 2.85 42.30 9.33
N HIS A 611 2.23 41.90 10.43
CA HIS A 611 1.71 42.78 11.46
C HIS A 611 2.81 43.20 12.45
N THR A 612 2.61 44.35 13.09
CA THR A 612 3.51 44.80 14.16
C THR A 612 3.33 43.91 15.38
N LEU A 613 4.44 43.38 15.92
CA LEU A 613 4.42 42.64 17.19
C LEU A 613 4.12 43.59 18.34
N HIS A 614 3.17 43.21 19.17
CA HIS A 614 2.81 43.96 20.38
C HIS A 614 3.63 43.49 21.58
N PRO A 615 3.83 44.35 22.61
CA PRO A 615 4.41 43.93 23.87
C PRO A 615 3.58 42.83 24.54
N GLU A 616 4.27 41.94 25.26
CA GLU A 616 3.67 40.86 26.03
C GLU A 616 2.61 41.39 26.99
N ARG A 617 1.49 40.68 27.07
CA ARG A 617 0.37 40.96 27.97
C ARG A 617 -0.26 39.66 28.41
N GLU A 618 -1.10 39.76 29.44
CA GLU A 618 -2.05 38.69 29.73
C GLU A 618 -3.09 38.61 28.60
N VAL A 619 -3.21 37.43 27.99
CA VAL A 619 -4.16 37.19 26.91
C VAL A 619 -5.58 37.11 27.47
N PRO A 620 -6.57 37.80 26.88
CA PRO A 620 -7.95 37.74 27.36
C PRO A 620 -8.49 36.31 27.39
N ARG A 621 -8.89 35.85 28.56
CA ARG A 621 -9.55 34.55 28.76
C ARG A 621 -11.06 34.76 28.75
N ARG A 622 -11.77 34.01 27.92
CA ARG A 622 -13.24 34.02 27.90
C ARG A 622 -13.82 33.17 29.02
N ASP A 623 -13.14 32.07 29.33
CA ASP A 623 -13.53 31.17 30.42
C ASP A 623 -12.33 30.38 30.95
N THR A 624 -12.52 29.67 32.06
CA THR A 624 -11.64 28.61 32.57
C THR A 624 -12.42 27.31 32.60
N VAL A 625 -11.98 26.32 31.83
CA VAL A 625 -12.69 25.06 31.64
C VAL A 625 -11.85 23.88 32.14
N GLN A 626 -12.50 22.76 32.43
CA GLN A 626 -11.83 21.53 32.86
C GLN A 626 -11.45 20.68 31.65
N VAL A 627 -10.20 20.21 31.61
CA VAL A 627 -9.68 19.31 30.56
C VAL A 627 -9.00 18.10 31.21
N TYR A 628 -9.29 16.90 30.73
CA TYR A 628 -8.64 15.66 31.14
C TYR A 628 -7.43 15.38 30.25
N ALA A 629 -6.23 15.67 30.75
CA ALA A 629 -4.99 15.57 29.99
C ALA A 629 -3.84 15.05 30.86
N ALA A 630 -2.81 14.51 30.21
CA ALA A 630 -1.59 14.08 30.88
C ALA A 630 -0.85 15.29 31.46
N ASN A 631 -0.52 15.24 32.75
CA ASN A 631 0.27 16.28 33.41
C ASN A 631 1.76 16.19 33.03
N ALA A 632 2.60 17.05 33.62
CA ALA A 632 4.05 17.03 33.41
C ALA A 632 4.71 15.70 33.79
N GLN A 633 4.05 14.88 34.61
CA GLN A 633 4.44 13.53 35.00
C GLN A 633 3.64 12.47 34.22
N GLY A 634 3.12 12.76 33.03
CA GLY A 634 2.47 11.76 32.17
C GLY A 634 1.18 11.12 32.71
N VAL A 635 0.70 11.52 33.88
CA VAL A 635 -0.52 10.98 34.49
C VAL A 635 -1.72 11.80 34.02
N ALA A 636 -2.72 11.14 33.43
CA ALA A 636 -3.95 11.78 33.02
C ALA A 636 -4.77 12.19 34.25
N GLN A 637 -5.19 13.47 34.28
CA GLN A 637 -6.03 14.02 35.34
C GLN A 637 -6.76 15.27 34.84
N TRP A 638 -7.83 15.65 35.52
CA TRP A 638 -8.55 16.90 35.30
C TRP A 638 -7.70 18.11 35.70
N GLN A 639 -7.64 19.11 34.83
CA GLN A 639 -6.86 20.34 35.01
C GLN A 639 -7.64 21.56 34.51
N ASP A 640 -7.44 22.71 35.16
CA ASP A 640 -7.95 24.00 34.67
C ASP A 640 -7.20 24.41 33.41
N ALA A 641 -7.94 24.68 32.33
CA ALA A 641 -7.42 25.17 31.07
C ALA A 641 -8.01 26.54 30.71
N ALA A 642 -7.16 27.44 30.21
CA ALA A 642 -7.61 28.73 29.71
C ALA A 642 -8.38 28.54 28.39
N LEU A 643 -9.61 29.04 28.31
CA LEU A 643 -10.37 29.10 27.07
C LEU A 643 -10.24 30.49 26.46
N VAL A 644 -9.51 30.57 25.35
CA VAL A 644 -9.24 31.80 24.60
C VAL A 644 -9.92 31.72 23.24
N VAL A 645 -10.46 32.84 22.78
CA VAL A 645 -11.00 32.98 21.42
C VAL A 645 -9.96 33.74 20.61
N ARG A 646 -9.60 33.21 19.43
CA ARG A 646 -8.52 33.74 18.60
C ARG A 646 -8.66 35.23 18.30
N GLU A 647 -9.87 35.70 18.04
CA GLU A 647 -10.16 37.10 17.73
C GLU A 647 -9.77 38.09 18.84
N ASP A 648 -9.59 37.62 20.07
CA ASP A 648 -9.15 38.44 21.20
C ASP A 648 -7.62 38.50 21.34
N MET A 649 -6.88 37.69 20.56
CA MET A 649 -5.42 37.66 20.53
C MET A 649 -4.85 38.72 19.59
N ARG A 650 -3.59 39.11 19.80
CA ARG A 650 -2.83 40.01 18.91
C ARG A 650 -1.41 39.48 18.67
N PRO A 651 -0.79 39.79 17.52
CA PRO A 651 0.59 39.38 17.22
C PRO A 651 1.55 39.69 18.38
N GLY A 652 2.27 38.68 18.87
CA GLY A 652 3.13 38.75 20.04
C GLY A 652 2.54 38.13 21.32
N ASP A 653 1.23 37.88 21.38
CA ASP A 653 0.59 37.21 22.51
C ASP A 653 1.10 35.76 22.68
N VAL A 654 1.22 35.33 23.94
CA VAL A 654 1.75 34.02 24.37
C VAL A 654 0.77 33.36 25.35
N ILE A 655 0.51 32.06 25.18
CA ILE A 655 -0.38 31.28 26.06
C ILE A 655 0.30 29.95 26.42
N ASP A 656 0.46 29.68 27.71
CA ASP A 656 0.93 28.40 28.22
C ASP A 656 -0.19 27.36 28.28
N GLY A 657 0.12 26.10 27.97
CA GLY A 657 -0.78 24.96 28.15
C GLY A 657 -0.88 24.52 29.62
N PRO A 658 -2.02 23.91 30.05
CA PRO A 658 -3.18 23.54 29.25
C PRO A 658 -4.04 24.74 28.84
N ALA A 659 -4.34 24.86 27.55
CA ALA A 659 -5.23 25.89 27.03
C ALA A 659 -5.97 25.42 25.77
N ILE A 660 -7.13 26.03 25.51
CA ILE A 660 -7.92 25.83 24.30
C ILE A 660 -8.03 27.16 23.58
N ILE A 661 -7.59 27.21 22.33
CA ILE A 661 -7.78 28.34 21.44
C ILE A 661 -8.91 27.97 20.48
N ALA A 662 -10.08 28.57 20.71
CA ALA A 662 -11.24 28.43 19.85
C ALA A 662 -11.13 29.39 18.66
N GLU A 663 -11.30 28.88 17.46
CA GLU A 663 -11.25 29.60 16.20
C GLU A 663 -12.58 29.39 15.45
N LYS A 664 -12.93 30.28 14.50
CA LYS A 664 -14.17 30.14 13.71
C LYS A 664 -14.32 28.79 13.02
N ASN A 665 -13.20 28.21 12.57
CA ASN A 665 -13.18 27.02 11.72
C ASN A 665 -12.36 25.85 12.30
N ALA A 666 -11.81 25.99 13.52
CA ALA A 666 -10.95 24.98 14.14
C ALA A 666 -10.90 25.15 15.67
N THR A 667 -10.41 24.12 16.37
CA THR A 667 -10.06 24.19 17.79
C THR A 667 -8.63 23.71 17.96
N THR A 668 -7.78 24.55 18.55
CA THR A 668 -6.38 24.22 18.83
C THR A 668 -6.19 23.99 20.32
N VAL A 669 -5.73 22.78 20.69
CA VAL A 669 -5.45 22.40 22.08
C VAL A 669 -3.95 22.55 22.33
N VAL A 670 -3.60 23.38 23.30
CA VAL A 670 -2.22 23.55 23.77
C VAL A 670 -2.05 22.64 24.99
N GLU A 671 -1.40 21.49 24.79
CA GLU A 671 -1.20 20.50 25.85
C GLU A 671 -0.27 21.02 26.96
N PRO A 672 -0.35 20.48 28.20
CA PRO A 672 0.59 20.83 29.27
C PRO A 672 2.06 20.78 28.83
N GLY A 673 2.78 21.86 29.11
CA GLY A 673 4.21 22.02 28.75
C GLY A 673 4.46 22.47 27.31
N TRP A 674 3.43 22.64 26.50
CA TRP A 674 3.48 23.41 25.27
C TRP A 674 3.10 24.87 25.52
N GLN A 675 3.55 25.75 24.64
CA GLN A 675 3.22 27.18 24.66
C GLN A 675 2.84 27.60 23.24
N ALA A 676 1.73 28.34 23.10
CA ALA A 676 1.32 28.95 21.84
C ALA A 676 1.80 30.39 21.75
N ARG A 677 2.36 30.78 20.59
CA ARG A 677 2.73 32.16 20.27
C ARG A 677 2.07 32.60 18.97
N LEU A 678 1.43 33.76 18.98
CA LEU A 678 0.91 34.39 17.76
C LEU A 678 2.02 35.20 17.06
N THR A 679 2.38 34.81 15.83
CA THR A 679 3.49 35.43 15.09
C THR A 679 3.10 36.75 14.40
N ALA A 680 4.07 37.43 13.78
CA ALA A 680 3.82 38.63 12.98
C ALA A 680 2.95 38.35 11.74
N LEU A 681 2.90 37.10 11.25
CA LEU A 681 2.04 36.70 10.13
C LEU A 681 0.66 36.21 10.59
N ASP A 682 0.32 36.42 11.87
CA ASP A 682 -0.88 35.88 12.49
C ASP A 682 -0.92 34.33 12.48
N HIS A 683 0.22 33.64 12.48
CA HIS A 683 0.25 32.18 12.62
C HIS A 683 0.37 31.80 14.10
N LEU A 684 -0.23 30.69 14.52
CA LEU A 684 0.04 30.11 15.84
C LEU A 684 1.24 29.17 15.72
N LEU A 685 2.32 29.50 16.42
CA LEU A 685 3.47 28.63 16.59
C LEU A 685 3.40 28.01 17.99
N LEU A 686 3.15 26.70 18.06
CA LEU A 686 3.21 25.94 19.30
C LEU A 686 4.63 25.41 19.49
N VAL A 687 5.22 25.71 20.64
CA VAL A 687 6.59 25.29 20.98
C VAL A 687 6.56 24.47 22.25
N ARG A 688 7.28 23.35 22.26
CA ARG A 688 7.51 22.57 23.47
C ARG A 688 8.49 23.31 24.37
N VAL A 689 8.01 23.91 25.46
CA VAL A 689 8.83 24.76 26.36
C VAL A 689 9.34 24.03 27.60
N GLN A 690 8.66 22.97 28.03
CA GLN A 690 9.17 22.09 29.08
C GLN A 690 9.77 20.84 28.44
N ALA A 691 10.87 20.33 28.99
CA ALA A 691 11.37 19.03 28.53
C ALA A 691 10.29 17.98 28.77
N ARG A 692 10.09 17.08 27.80
CA ARG A 692 9.24 15.91 28.01
C ARG A 692 9.80 15.15 29.20
N ALA A 693 9.00 14.97 30.25
CA ALA A 693 9.28 13.91 31.19
C ALA A 693 9.22 12.63 30.38
N VAL A 694 10.37 11.98 30.17
CA VAL A 694 10.41 10.66 29.56
C VAL A 694 9.83 9.70 30.59
N GLN A 695 8.51 9.73 30.71
CA GLN A 695 7.74 8.80 31.49
C GLN A 695 7.66 7.52 30.68
N HIS A 696 8.67 6.67 30.82
CA HIS A 696 8.52 5.25 30.55
C HIS A 696 7.67 4.63 31.67
N ALA A 697 6.43 5.10 31.83
CA ALA A 697 5.46 4.44 32.71
C ALA A 697 4.73 3.32 31.95
N ALA A 698 5.34 2.75 30.91
CA ALA A 698 4.93 1.45 30.42
C ALA A 698 5.44 0.42 31.43
N GLY A 699 4.57 -0.01 32.33
CA GLY A 699 4.87 -1.14 33.21
C GLY A 699 5.09 -2.41 32.38
N THR A 700 5.72 -3.41 33.00
CA THR A 700 5.88 -4.74 32.39
C THR A 700 4.59 -5.57 32.41
N GLN A 701 3.51 -5.06 33.02
CA GLN A 701 2.18 -5.66 33.03
C GLN A 701 1.46 -5.40 31.70
N ALA A 702 0.61 -6.34 31.28
CA ALA A 702 -0.16 -6.21 30.05
C ALA A 702 -1.20 -5.10 30.18
N ASP A 703 -0.97 -3.97 29.52
CA ASP A 703 -1.99 -2.95 29.31
C ASP A 703 -2.59 -3.10 27.89
N PRO A 704 -3.93 -3.18 27.74
CA PRO A 704 -4.58 -3.36 26.45
C PRO A 704 -4.28 -2.28 25.40
N VAL A 705 -4.07 -1.03 25.81
CA VAL A 705 -3.69 0.06 24.91
C VAL A 705 -2.26 -0.15 24.44
N LEU A 706 -1.33 -0.33 25.37
CA LEU A 706 0.08 -0.53 25.04
C LEU A 706 0.33 -1.82 24.24
N LEU A 707 -0.48 -2.87 24.45
CA LEU A 707 -0.39 -4.10 23.67
C LEU A 707 -0.61 -3.85 22.18
N GLU A 708 -1.64 -3.07 21.84
CA GLU A 708 -1.92 -2.68 20.47
C GLU A 708 -0.83 -1.74 19.93
N VAL A 709 -0.30 -0.82 20.75
CA VAL A 709 0.83 0.04 20.35
C VAL A 709 2.07 -0.79 19.99
N PHE A 710 2.53 -1.68 20.86
CA PHE A 710 3.71 -2.50 20.62
C PHE A 710 3.52 -3.47 19.46
N ASN A 711 2.33 -4.06 19.30
CA ASN A 711 2.00 -4.88 18.13
C ASN A 711 2.24 -4.12 16.81
N ASN A 712 1.67 -2.91 16.71
CA ASN A 712 1.85 -2.06 15.53
C ASN A 712 3.32 -1.64 15.34
N LEU A 713 4.04 -1.34 16.42
CA LEU A 713 5.45 -0.97 16.34
C LEU A 713 6.34 -2.13 15.82
N PHE A 714 6.17 -3.36 16.33
CA PHE A 714 6.96 -4.51 15.86
C PHE A 714 6.67 -4.85 14.39
N MET A 715 5.39 -4.83 13.99
CA MET A 715 4.99 -5.04 12.60
C MET A 715 5.57 -3.97 11.68
N ASN A 716 5.55 -2.70 12.10
CA ASN A 716 6.09 -1.60 11.32
C ASN A 716 7.58 -1.76 11.03
N ILE A 717 8.38 -2.21 11.99
CA ILE A 717 9.81 -2.48 11.75
C ILE A 717 9.97 -3.56 10.68
N ALA A 718 9.23 -4.67 10.77
CA ALA A 718 9.32 -5.75 9.79
C ALA A 718 8.89 -5.27 8.38
N GLU A 719 7.84 -4.45 8.27
CA GLU A 719 7.43 -3.81 7.01
C GLU A 719 8.52 -2.90 6.44
N GLN A 720 9.17 -2.09 7.27
CA GLN A 720 10.27 -1.22 6.83
C GLN A 720 11.46 -2.02 6.30
N MET A 721 11.81 -3.13 6.95
CA MET A 721 12.82 -4.06 6.43
C MET A 721 12.40 -4.60 5.06
N GLY A 722 11.13 -5.01 4.90
CA GLY A 722 10.62 -5.53 3.64
C GLY A 722 10.64 -4.50 2.50
N LEU A 723 10.25 -3.26 2.77
CA LEU A 723 10.36 -2.15 1.81
C LEU A 723 11.81 -1.86 1.43
N GLN A 724 12.74 -1.93 2.39
CA GLN A 724 14.17 -1.78 2.12
C GLN A 724 14.66 -2.88 1.17
N LEU A 725 14.28 -4.14 1.42
CA LEU A 725 14.65 -5.28 0.58
C LEU A 725 14.09 -5.14 -0.84
N GLN A 726 12.78 -4.86 -0.97
CA GLN A 726 12.12 -4.70 -2.27
C GLN A 726 12.80 -3.63 -3.14
N ASN A 727 13.15 -2.49 -2.55
CA ASN A 727 13.72 -1.39 -3.32
C ASN A 727 15.19 -1.64 -3.73
N THR A 728 15.95 -2.39 -2.94
CA THR A 728 17.38 -2.65 -3.17
C THR A 728 17.69 -3.94 -3.91
N ALA A 729 16.74 -4.88 -3.97
CA ALA A 729 16.91 -6.16 -4.65
C ALA A 729 17.10 -6.02 -6.17
N TYR A 730 17.76 -7.01 -6.76
CA TYR A 730 18.10 -7.05 -8.18
C TYR A 730 17.27 -8.08 -8.95
N SER A 731 16.98 -9.24 -8.37
CA SER A 731 16.20 -10.28 -9.05
C SER A 731 14.72 -9.90 -9.22
N VAL A 732 14.12 -10.37 -10.33
CA VAL A 732 12.67 -10.25 -10.59
C VAL A 732 11.87 -10.90 -9.45
N ASN A 733 12.38 -12.00 -8.89
CA ASN A 733 11.77 -12.76 -7.80
C ASN A 733 11.53 -11.91 -6.56
N ILE A 734 12.56 -11.22 -6.06
CA ILE A 734 12.43 -10.42 -4.85
C ILE A 734 11.74 -9.09 -5.16
N LYS A 735 12.11 -8.43 -6.26
CA LYS A 735 11.69 -7.05 -6.55
C LYS A 735 10.27 -6.92 -7.08
N GLU A 736 9.92 -7.69 -8.11
CA GLU A 736 8.61 -7.62 -8.80
C GLU A 736 7.65 -8.66 -8.23
N ARG A 737 8.13 -9.88 -7.98
CA ARG A 737 7.30 -10.98 -7.50
C ARG A 737 7.07 -10.96 -5.99
N LEU A 738 7.85 -10.18 -5.24
CA LEU A 738 7.81 -10.05 -3.78
C LEU A 738 8.00 -11.39 -3.05
N ASP A 739 8.86 -12.25 -3.59
CA ASP A 739 9.17 -13.56 -3.04
C ASP A 739 10.26 -13.48 -1.96
N PHE A 740 9.91 -12.81 -0.86
CA PHE A 740 10.79 -12.62 0.30
C PHE A 740 9.97 -12.45 1.58
N SER A 741 10.58 -12.46 2.76
CA SER A 741 9.97 -12.06 4.02
C SER A 741 11.01 -11.50 4.98
N CYS A 742 10.61 -10.55 5.83
CA CYS A 742 11.44 -9.95 6.88
C CYS A 742 10.75 -10.15 8.23
N ALA A 743 11.52 -10.44 9.27
CA ALA A 743 10.98 -10.78 10.58
C ALA A 743 11.89 -10.39 11.76
N LEU A 744 11.25 -10.19 12.91
CA LEU A 744 11.87 -9.90 14.20
C LEU A 744 11.76 -11.12 15.13
N PHE A 745 12.82 -11.37 15.89
CA PHE A 745 12.90 -12.52 16.78
C PHE A 745 13.37 -12.13 18.18
N SER A 746 12.87 -12.84 19.19
CA SER A 746 13.35 -12.73 20.57
C SER A 746 14.79 -13.22 20.71
N ALA A 747 15.41 -13.02 21.88
CA ALA A 747 16.71 -13.58 22.23
C ALA A 747 16.80 -15.11 22.07
N GLN A 748 15.67 -15.81 22.16
CA GLN A 748 15.55 -17.26 21.98
C GLN A 748 15.25 -17.68 20.53
N GLY A 749 15.27 -16.73 19.58
CA GLY A 749 14.96 -16.98 18.18
C GLY A 749 13.48 -17.23 17.89
N GLN A 750 12.57 -16.86 18.78
CA GLN A 750 11.12 -17.03 18.55
C GLN A 750 10.58 -15.85 17.74
N LEU A 751 9.73 -16.14 16.75
CA LEU A 751 9.10 -15.11 15.92
C LEU A 751 8.22 -14.18 16.77
N ILE A 752 8.43 -12.87 16.63
CA ILE A 752 7.64 -11.80 17.27
C ILE A 752 6.71 -11.13 16.26
N ALA A 753 7.25 -10.70 15.13
CA ALA A 753 6.52 -10.01 14.07
C ALA A 753 7.19 -10.23 12.71
N ASN A 754 6.42 -10.11 11.64
CA ASN A 754 6.90 -10.31 10.27
C ASN A 754 6.16 -9.41 9.27
N ALA A 755 6.83 -9.05 8.18
CA ALA A 755 6.15 -8.49 7.02
C ALA A 755 5.40 -9.63 6.28
N PRO A 756 4.08 -9.53 6.07
CA PRO A 756 3.29 -10.61 5.48
C PRO A 756 3.45 -10.63 3.95
N HIS A 757 4.44 -11.37 3.45
CA HIS A 757 4.64 -11.58 2.02
C HIS A 757 4.43 -13.05 1.64
N MET A 758 5.28 -13.97 2.10
CA MET A 758 5.17 -15.41 1.81
C MET A 758 4.85 -16.21 3.08
N PRO A 759 3.67 -16.87 3.16
CA PRO A 759 3.27 -17.66 4.33
C PRO A 759 4.28 -18.72 4.76
N VAL A 760 4.94 -19.40 3.81
CA VAL A 760 5.90 -20.47 4.12
C VAL A 760 7.14 -19.99 4.86
N HIS A 761 7.60 -18.74 4.62
CA HIS A 761 8.72 -18.16 5.34
C HIS A 761 8.39 -17.94 6.82
N LEU A 762 7.14 -17.57 7.11
CA LEU A 762 6.77 -17.07 8.42
C LEU A 762 6.88 -18.14 9.51
N GLY A 763 6.55 -19.40 9.20
CA GLY A 763 6.67 -20.49 10.16
C GLY A 763 8.04 -21.17 10.21
N SER A 764 8.89 -20.97 9.21
CA SER A 764 10.15 -21.72 9.05
C SER A 764 11.39 -20.94 9.48
N MET A 765 11.39 -19.61 9.38
CA MET A 765 12.57 -18.80 9.72
C MET A 765 13.02 -18.92 11.19
N GLY A 766 12.10 -19.18 12.13
CA GLY A 766 12.44 -19.35 13.55
C GLY A 766 13.44 -20.47 13.80
N GLU A 767 13.30 -21.59 13.07
CA GLU A 767 14.24 -22.72 13.18
C GLU A 767 15.63 -22.34 12.64
N SER A 768 15.72 -21.59 11.53
CA SER A 768 17.00 -21.07 11.01
C SER A 768 17.73 -20.20 12.03
N ILE A 769 16.99 -19.29 12.69
CA ILE A 769 17.55 -18.40 13.72
C ILE A 769 18.06 -19.24 14.89
N GLN A 770 17.26 -20.21 15.37
CA GLN A 770 17.64 -21.08 16.49
C GLN A 770 18.89 -21.93 16.17
N THR A 771 19.04 -22.42 14.94
CA THR A 771 20.27 -23.08 14.48
C THR A 771 21.47 -22.16 14.61
N VAL A 772 21.40 -20.93 14.05
CA VAL A 772 22.50 -19.96 14.11
C VAL A 772 22.87 -19.64 15.56
N ILE A 773 21.87 -19.46 16.43
CA ILE A 773 22.09 -19.24 17.86
C ILE A 773 22.82 -20.41 18.50
N HIS A 774 22.33 -21.64 18.26
CA HIS A 774 22.87 -22.84 18.87
C HIS A 774 24.32 -23.08 18.44
N GLU A 775 24.58 -23.07 17.14
CA GLU A 775 25.88 -23.39 16.59
C GLU A 775 26.92 -22.30 16.87
N ASN A 776 26.53 -21.03 16.92
CA ASN A 776 27.45 -19.90 17.16
C ASN A 776 27.46 -19.40 18.61
N LYS A 777 26.88 -20.16 19.55
CA LYS A 777 26.81 -19.77 20.97
C LYS A 777 28.21 -19.43 21.51
N GLY A 778 28.36 -18.24 22.08
CA GLY A 778 29.63 -17.73 22.62
C GLY A 778 30.68 -17.32 21.58
N ARG A 779 30.36 -17.38 20.28
CA ARG A 779 31.28 -17.00 19.17
C ARG A 779 30.79 -15.79 18.36
N MET A 780 29.53 -15.40 18.53
CA MET A 780 28.97 -14.21 17.88
C MET A 780 29.55 -12.94 18.50
N GLN A 781 29.73 -11.90 17.68
CA GLN A 781 30.18 -10.57 18.10
C GLN A 781 29.38 -9.47 17.39
N PRO A 782 29.40 -8.22 17.88
CA PRO A 782 28.77 -7.09 17.19
C PRO A 782 29.27 -6.93 15.75
N GLY A 783 28.35 -6.72 14.82
CA GLY A 783 28.65 -6.54 13.40
C GLY A 783 28.79 -7.84 12.59
N ASP A 784 28.64 -9.01 13.22
CA ASP A 784 28.54 -10.28 12.48
C ASP A 784 27.16 -10.42 11.80
N VAL A 785 27.13 -11.00 10.60
CA VAL A 785 25.90 -11.41 9.88
C VAL A 785 26.10 -12.82 9.35
N PHE A 786 25.08 -13.67 9.52
CA PHE A 786 25.09 -15.07 9.12
C PHE A 786 24.16 -15.31 7.94
N VAL A 787 24.47 -16.30 7.12
CA VAL A 787 23.67 -16.72 5.96
C VAL A 787 23.54 -18.24 5.91
N LEU A 788 22.34 -18.73 5.60
CA LEU A 788 22.07 -20.15 5.38
C LEU A 788 20.87 -20.38 4.46
N ASN A 789 20.86 -21.51 3.76
CA ASN A 789 19.69 -22.03 3.04
C ASN A 789 19.45 -23.52 3.33
N ASP A 790 20.22 -24.11 4.26
CA ASP A 790 20.21 -25.53 4.56
C ASP A 790 18.82 -26.01 5.04
N PRO A 791 18.11 -26.86 4.27
CA PRO A 791 16.75 -27.28 4.61
C PRO A 791 16.67 -28.14 5.86
N TYR A 792 17.75 -28.84 6.23
CA TYR A 792 17.76 -29.70 7.41
C TYR A 792 17.96 -28.93 8.72
N HIS A 793 18.29 -27.64 8.63
CA HIS A 793 18.55 -26.75 9.77
C HIS A 793 17.67 -25.47 9.73
N GLY A 794 16.41 -25.62 9.26
CA GLY A 794 15.39 -24.57 9.26
C GLY A 794 15.18 -23.85 7.92
N GLY A 795 16.00 -24.17 6.90
CA GLY A 795 15.73 -23.78 5.52
C GLY A 795 14.47 -24.45 4.96
N THR A 796 13.91 -23.87 3.91
CA THR A 796 12.73 -24.38 3.20
C THR A 796 13.13 -25.20 1.97
N HIS A 797 14.00 -24.63 1.14
CA HIS A 797 14.70 -25.23 0.00
C HIS A 797 15.93 -24.37 -0.32
N LEU A 798 16.82 -24.82 -1.22
CA LEU A 798 18.08 -24.10 -1.47
C LEU A 798 17.91 -22.67 -2.04
N PRO A 799 16.92 -22.38 -2.92
CA PRO A 799 16.74 -21.02 -3.43
C PRO A 799 16.33 -19.99 -2.37
N ASP A 800 15.74 -20.41 -1.24
CA ASP A 800 15.35 -19.50 -0.16
C ASP A 800 16.52 -19.28 0.80
N ILE A 801 17.27 -18.20 0.56
CA ILE A 801 18.44 -17.87 1.37
C ILE A 801 18.03 -16.95 2.52
N THR A 802 18.37 -17.34 3.76
CA THR A 802 18.10 -16.58 4.98
C THR A 802 19.35 -15.84 5.46
N VAL A 803 19.26 -14.52 5.60
CA VAL A 803 20.30 -13.66 6.19
C VAL A 803 19.86 -13.24 7.59
N ILE A 804 20.73 -13.43 8.57
CA ILE A 804 20.43 -13.33 10.00
C ILE A 804 21.43 -12.38 10.67
N THR A 805 20.92 -11.36 11.35
CA THR A 805 21.75 -10.37 12.04
C THR A 805 21.44 -10.36 13.54
N PRO A 806 22.40 -10.76 14.40
CA PRO A 806 22.29 -10.61 15.85
C PRO A 806 22.29 -9.13 16.26
N VAL A 807 21.39 -8.75 17.16
CA VAL A 807 21.23 -7.36 17.62
C VAL A 807 21.85 -7.17 18.99
N TYR A 808 22.89 -6.34 19.07
CA TYR A 808 23.53 -5.95 20.32
C TYR A 808 23.07 -4.55 20.75
N LEU A 809 22.84 -4.42 22.06
CA LEU A 809 22.61 -3.17 22.76
C LEU A 809 23.85 -2.79 23.57
N ASP A 810 24.02 -1.49 23.85
CA ASP A 810 25.16 -1.00 24.63
C ASP A 810 25.22 -1.64 26.02
N GLY A 811 26.41 -2.12 26.40
CA GLY A 811 26.63 -2.81 27.67
C GLY A 811 26.22 -4.29 27.72
N HIS A 812 25.66 -4.86 26.64
CA HIS A 812 25.33 -6.28 26.56
C HIS A 812 26.41 -7.08 25.83
N ALA A 813 26.89 -8.16 26.45
CA ALA A 813 27.88 -9.07 25.86
C ALA A 813 27.27 -10.13 24.93
N GLU A 814 25.95 -10.34 25.02
CA GLU A 814 25.20 -11.30 24.19
C GLU A 814 24.14 -10.58 23.35
N PRO A 815 23.74 -11.13 22.19
CA PRO A 815 22.63 -10.59 21.41
C PRO A 815 21.32 -10.58 22.20
N VAL A 816 20.60 -9.46 22.12
CA VAL A 816 19.34 -9.25 22.85
C VAL A 816 18.13 -9.56 21.96
N PHE A 817 18.28 -9.40 20.65
CA PHE A 817 17.29 -9.74 19.62
C PHE A 817 17.99 -10.30 18.38
N TYR A 818 17.20 -10.80 17.44
CA TYR A 818 17.66 -11.12 16.10
C TYR A 818 16.70 -10.55 15.07
N VAL A 819 17.25 -10.14 13.93
CA VAL A 819 16.47 -9.79 12.74
C VAL A 819 16.85 -10.71 11.59
N GLY A 820 15.88 -11.05 10.77
CA GLY A 820 16.10 -11.96 9.64
C GLY A 820 15.36 -11.52 8.40
N SER A 821 15.97 -11.77 7.25
CA SER A 821 15.33 -11.67 5.95
C SER A 821 15.58 -12.95 5.16
N ARG A 822 14.55 -13.44 4.48
CA ARG A 822 14.62 -14.59 3.57
C ARG A 822 14.13 -14.16 2.21
N GLY A 823 14.90 -14.44 1.16
CA GLY A 823 14.55 -14.11 -0.22
C GLY A 823 14.73 -15.32 -1.12
N HIS A 824 13.86 -15.46 -2.11
CA HIS A 824 13.99 -16.50 -3.13
C HIS A 824 14.94 -16.01 -4.23
N HIS A 825 16.11 -16.62 -4.31
CA HIS A 825 17.11 -16.33 -5.34
C HIS A 825 16.71 -16.99 -6.67
N ALA A 826 16.95 -16.31 -7.79
CA ALA A 826 16.51 -16.82 -9.10
C ALA A 826 17.21 -18.12 -9.51
N ASP A 827 18.49 -18.28 -9.16
CA ASP A 827 19.28 -19.50 -9.37
C ASP A 827 20.42 -19.51 -8.34
N VAL A 828 20.59 -20.63 -7.65
CA VAL A 828 21.70 -20.95 -6.74
C VAL A 828 22.46 -22.20 -7.21
N GLY A 829 22.30 -22.59 -8.48
CA GLY A 829 22.88 -23.77 -9.09
C GLY A 829 21.88 -24.89 -9.35
N GLY A 830 22.36 -26.13 -9.35
CA GLY A 830 21.55 -27.34 -9.56
C GLY A 830 21.48 -27.82 -11.02
N LEU A 831 20.84 -28.97 -11.26
CA LEU A 831 20.80 -29.64 -12.57
C LEU A 831 20.16 -28.78 -13.67
N THR A 832 19.13 -28.01 -13.33
CA THR A 832 18.38 -27.18 -14.29
C THR A 832 18.42 -25.70 -13.92
N PRO A 833 18.38 -24.79 -14.90
CA PRO A 833 18.24 -23.35 -14.65
C PRO A 833 17.03 -23.03 -13.75
N GLY A 834 17.23 -22.16 -12.76
CA GLY A 834 16.17 -21.76 -11.82
C GLY A 834 16.19 -22.52 -10.49
N SER A 835 17.11 -23.47 -10.32
CA SER A 835 17.29 -24.27 -9.08
C SER A 835 16.04 -25.02 -8.61
N MET A 836 15.19 -25.43 -9.56
CA MET A 836 13.97 -26.21 -9.33
C MET A 836 13.96 -27.50 -10.18
N PRO A 837 15.02 -28.34 -10.12
CA PRO A 837 15.12 -29.52 -10.96
C PRO A 837 13.95 -30.49 -10.70
N PRO A 838 13.13 -30.83 -11.70
CA PRO A 838 11.94 -31.67 -11.46
C PRO A 838 12.27 -33.08 -10.99
N PHE A 839 13.47 -33.59 -11.30
CA PHE A 839 13.87 -34.98 -11.10
C PHE A 839 15.05 -35.15 -10.14
N SER A 840 15.35 -34.16 -9.28
CA SER A 840 16.38 -34.33 -8.25
C SER A 840 16.03 -35.47 -7.29
N THR A 841 17.07 -36.20 -6.88
CA THR A 841 17.00 -37.32 -5.93
C THR A 841 17.79 -37.01 -4.65
N ARG A 842 18.85 -36.20 -4.76
CA ARG A 842 19.67 -35.73 -3.64
C ARG A 842 19.78 -34.20 -3.61
N ILE A 843 20.08 -33.63 -2.44
CA ILE A 843 20.09 -32.18 -2.23
C ILE A 843 21.14 -31.45 -3.08
N GLU A 844 22.28 -32.07 -3.38
CA GLU A 844 23.36 -31.45 -4.16
C GLU A 844 22.92 -31.17 -5.60
N GLU A 845 21.95 -31.93 -6.13
CA GLU A 845 21.39 -31.74 -7.47
C GLU A 845 20.51 -30.48 -7.58
N GLU A 846 20.11 -29.90 -6.44
CA GLU A 846 19.24 -28.72 -6.36
C GLU A 846 20.05 -27.41 -6.35
N GLY A 847 21.35 -27.47 -6.03
CA GLY A 847 22.26 -26.33 -6.06
C GLY A 847 23.19 -26.24 -4.86
N VAL A 848 23.71 -25.04 -4.62
CA VAL A 848 24.69 -24.79 -3.56
C VAL A 848 23.99 -24.74 -2.19
N GLN A 849 24.36 -25.67 -1.31
CA GLN A 849 23.95 -25.69 0.09
C GLN A 849 24.88 -24.82 0.94
N ILE A 850 24.29 -23.90 1.68
CA ILE A 850 24.94 -22.93 2.55
C ILE A 850 24.52 -23.27 3.98
N ASN A 851 25.42 -23.90 4.74
CA ASN A 851 25.19 -24.24 6.14
C ASN A 851 25.90 -23.23 7.06
N ASN A 852 25.13 -22.32 7.67
CA ASN A 852 25.56 -21.38 8.70
C ASN A 852 26.92 -20.69 8.43
N VAL A 853 26.97 -19.88 7.38
CA VAL A 853 28.18 -19.17 6.95
C VAL A 853 28.18 -17.76 7.49
N LYS A 854 29.33 -17.28 7.97
CA LYS A 854 29.51 -15.87 8.34
C LYS A 854 29.67 -15.03 7.06
N LEU A 855 28.64 -14.28 6.71
CA LEU A 855 28.58 -13.40 5.53
C LEU A 855 29.25 -12.06 5.78
N VAL A 856 29.08 -11.51 6.98
CA VAL A 856 29.77 -10.29 7.46
C VAL A 856 30.47 -10.65 8.75
N GLU A 857 31.74 -10.28 8.86
CA GLU A 857 32.56 -10.49 10.06
C GLU A 857 33.01 -9.16 10.64
N ALA A 858 32.53 -8.84 11.85
CA ALA A 858 32.81 -7.56 12.52
C ALA A 858 32.64 -6.35 11.58
N GLY A 859 31.54 -6.30 10.83
CA GLY A 859 31.24 -5.23 9.86
C GLY A 859 31.93 -5.35 8.50
N HIS A 860 32.77 -6.35 8.27
CA HIS A 860 33.45 -6.57 6.98
C HIS A 860 32.76 -7.65 6.16
N LEU A 861 32.27 -7.30 4.97
CA LEU A 861 31.61 -8.24 4.06
C LEU A 861 32.62 -9.24 3.48
N ARG A 862 32.36 -10.54 3.64
CA ARG A 862 33.18 -11.64 3.12
C ARG A 862 32.78 -12.02 1.69
N GLU A 863 32.81 -11.03 0.80
CA GLU A 863 32.29 -11.15 -0.56
C GLU A 863 33.04 -12.19 -1.39
N ALA A 864 34.38 -12.20 -1.32
CA ALA A 864 35.20 -13.14 -2.09
C ALA A 864 34.92 -14.60 -1.67
N GLU A 865 34.79 -14.86 -0.37
CA GLU A 865 34.48 -16.19 0.15
C GLU A 865 33.06 -16.63 -0.17
N MET A 866 32.09 -15.72 -0.09
CA MET A 866 30.71 -16.02 -0.46
C MET A 866 30.58 -16.34 -1.96
N VAL A 867 31.26 -15.57 -2.82
CA VAL A 867 31.31 -15.85 -4.28
C VAL A 867 31.99 -17.19 -4.55
N ALA A 868 33.11 -17.48 -3.88
CA ALA A 868 33.78 -18.78 -4.01
C ALA A 868 32.88 -19.94 -3.59
N LEU A 869 32.08 -19.77 -2.51
CA LEU A 869 31.09 -20.76 -2.08
C LEU A 869 30.00 -20.97 -3.14
N LEU A 870 29.43 -19.90 -3.70
CA LEU A 870 28.42 -19.96 -4.77
C LEU A 870 28.96 -20.60 -6.06
N GLN A 871 30.28 -20.55 -6.28
CA GLN A 871 30.97 -21.16 -7.41
C GLN A 871 31.48 -22.59 -7.11
N SER A 872 31.23 -23.09 -5.90
CA SER A 872 31.65 -24.42 -5.45
C SER A 872 30.57 -25.49 -5.67
N GLY A 873 30.89 -26.74 -5.35
CA GLY A 873 29.96 -27.87 -5.48
C GLY A 873 29.91 -28.48 -6.88
N GLU A 874 29.12 -29.54 -7.03
CA GLU A 874 28.93 -30.26 -8.30
C GLU A 874 28.11 -29.43 -9.30
N TYR A 875 27.17 -28.63 -8.79
CA TYR A 875 26.26 -27.79 -9.58
C TYR A 875 26.25 -26.34 -9.07
N PRO A 876 27.30 -25.55 -9.38
CA PRO A 876 27.47 -24.19 -8.87
C PRO A 876 26.40 -23.22 -9.40
N SER A 877 26.24 -22.08 -8.73
CA SER A 877 25.36 -21.00 -9.18
C SER A 877 25.75 -20.49 -10.56
N ARG A 878 24.74 -20.32 -11.43
CA ARG A 878 24.92 -19.78 -12.79
C ARG A 878 25.17 -18.27 -12.79
N ASN A 879 24.71 -17.56 -11.77
CA ASN A 879 24.88 -16.11 -11.66
C ASN A 879 25.24 -15.64 -10.23
N PRO A 880 26.45 -15.95 -9.72
CA PRO A 880 26.89 -15.57 -8.38
C PRO A 880 26.85 -14.05 -8.13
N ALA A 881 27.04 -13.23 -9.17
CA ALA A 881 26.99 -11.78 -9.06
C ALA A 881 25.57 -11.27 -8.72
N GLN A 882 24.53 -11.88 -9.32
CA GLN A 882 23.15 -11.59 -8.97
C GLN A 882 22.83 -12.07 -7.55
N ASN A 883 23.28 -13.27 -7.16
CA ASN A 883 23.09 -13.74 -5.78
C ASN A 883 23.72 -12.77 -4.76
N MET A 884 24.93 -12.28 -5.02
CA MET A 884 25.61 -11.34 -4.13
C MET A 884 24.89 -9.98 -4.07
N ALA A 885 24.28 -9.52 -5.16
CA ALA A 885 23.47 -8.30 -5.16
C ALA A 885 22.24 -8.45 -4.25
N ASP A 886 21.52 -9.58 -4.33
CA ASP A 886 20.35 -9.84 -3.49
C ASP A 886 20.75 -10.07 -2.00
N LEU A 887 21.88 -10.73 -1.73
CA LEU A 887 22.41 -10.86 -0.36
C LEU A 887 22.77 -9.49 0.26
N LYS A 888 23.34 -8.56 -0.52
CA LYS A 888 23.61 -7.19 -0.09
C LYS A 888 22.31 -6.44 0.23
N ALA A 889 21.25 -6.64 -0.55
CA ALA A 889 19.93 -6.09 -0.28
C ALA A 889 19.34 -6.63 1.04
N GLN A 890 19.49 -7.93 1.31
CA GLN A 890 19.07 -8.55 2.57
C GLN A 890 19.85 -8.03 3.79
N ILE A 891 21.17 -7.80 3.67
CA ILE A 891 21.97 -7.15 4.73
C ILE A 891 21.43 -5.74 5.03
N ALA A 892 21.16 -4.95 3.99
CA ALA A 892 20.62 -3.60 4.14
C ALA A 892 19.24 -3.60 4.82
N ALA A 893 18.38 -4.56 4.47
CA ALA A 893 17.09 -4.76 5.10
C ALA A 893 17.22 -5.13 6.59
N ASN A 894 18.15 -6.03 6.93
CA ASN A 894 18.40 -6.40 8.32
C ASN A 894 18.94 -5.22 9.14
N GLU A 895 19.91 -4.48 8.61
CA GLU A 895 20.47 -3.30 9.27
C GLU A 895 19.38 -2.26 9.59
N LYS A 896 18.41 -2.08 8.70
CA LYS A 896 17.23 -1.26 8.97
C LYS A 896 16.47 -1.74 10.21
N GLY A 897 16.23 -3.05 10.32
CA GLY A 897 15.60 -3.65 11.49
C GLY A 897 16.39 -3.44 12.80
N VAL A 898 17.72 -3.55 12.74
CA VAL A 898 18.62 -3.29 13.88
C VAL A 898 18.46 -1.85 14.39
N GLN A 899 18.46 -0.88 13.49
CA GLN A 899 18.34 0.54 13.84
C GLN A 899 17.01 0.87 14.50
N GLU A 900 15.89 0.36 13.97
CA GLU A 900 14.58 0.65 14.55
C GLU A 900 14.36 -0.07 15.90
N LEU A 901 14.89 -1.28 16.08
CA LEU A 901 14.86 -1.97 17.37
C LEU A 901 15.64 -1.21 18.44
N ARG A 902 16.82 -0.69 18.11
CA ARG A 902 17.62 0.15 19.02
C ARG A 902 16.84 1.41 19.44
N ARG A 903 16.26 2.13 18.48
CA ARG A 903 15.41 3.30 18.78
C ARG A 903 14.22 2.95 19.65
N MET A 904 13.59 1.78 19.43
CA MET A 904 12.48 1.34 20.29
C MET A 904 12.96 1.09 21.72
N VAL A 905 14.12 0.45 21.91
CA VAL A 905 14.67 0.22 23.26
C VAL A 905 15.08 1.52 23.93
N GLU A 906 15.70 2.45 23.20
CA GLU A 906 15.98 3.80 23.69
C GLU A 906 14.70 4.52 24.13
N GLN A 907 13.59 4.31 23.40
CA GLN A 907 12.31 4.95 23.66
C GLN A 907 11.45 4.30 24.74
N PHE A 908 11.58 2.99 25.02
CA PHE A 908 10.68 2.29 25.96
C PHE A 908 11.39 1.54 27.07
N GLY A 909 12.71 1.38 27.00
CA GLY A 909 13.48 0.52 27.89
C GLY A 909 13.40 -0.95 27.51
N LEU A 910 14.49 -1.69 27.74
CA LEU A 910 14.61 -3.08 27.32
C LEU A 910 13.57 -4.00 27.98
N ASP A 911 13.38 -3.86 29.30
CA ASP A 911 12.47 -4.72 30.08
C ASP A 911 11.02 -4.62 29.57
N VAL A 912 10.59 -3.41 29.19
CA VAL A 912 9.26 -3.14 28.64
C VAL A 912 9.13 -3.77 27.27
N VAL A 913 10.08 -3.51 26.35
CA VAL A 913 10.07 -4.09 25.00
C VAL A 913 9.97 -5.61 25.07
N GLN A 914 10.79 -6.25 25.90
CA GLN A 914 10.77 -7.70 26.08
C GLN A 914 9.46 -8.21 26.72
N ALA A 915 8.88 -7.47 27.66
CA ALA A 915 7.58 -7.82 28.24
C ALA A 915 6.47 -7.78 27.19
N TYR A 916 6.41 -6.72 26.38
CA TYR A 916 5.40 -6.61 25.32
C TYR A 916 5.62 -7.59 24.18
N MET A 917 6.85 -7.97 23.86
CA MET A 917 7.10 -9.11 22.96
C MET A 917 6.43 -10.41 23.46
N ARG A 918 6.48 -10.67 24.78
CA ARG A 918 5.79 -11.82 25.39
C ARG A 918 4.28 -11.64 25.37
N HIS A 919 3.76 -10.47 25.77
CA HIS A 919 2.32 -10.21 25.77
C HIS A 919 1.68 -10.35 24.38
N VAL A 920 2.39 -9.91 23.32
CA VAL A 920 1.95 -10.09 21.93
C VAL A 920 1.88 -11.58 21.54
N GLN A 921 2.83 -12.40 21.99
CA GLN A 921 2.77 -13.85 21.79
C GLN A 921 1.66 -14.51 22.60
N ASP A 922 1.47 -14.11 23.86
CA ASP A 922 0.44 -14.68 24.74
C ASP A 922 -0.97 -14.35 24.24
N ASN A 923 -1.18 -13.16 23.67
CA ASN A 923 -2.43 -12.81 22.99
C ASN A 923 -2.71 -13.66 21.74
N ALA A 924 -1.67 -13.95 20.95
CA ALA A 924 -1.79 -14.82 19.79
C ALA A 924 -2.11 -16.27 20.20
N GLU A 925 -1.47 -16.77 21.26
CA GLU A 925 -1.78 -18.06 21.88
C GLU A 925 -3.26 -18.12 22.29
N GLU A 926 -3.73 -17.15 23.08
CA GLU A 926 -5.11 -17.12 23.57
C GLU A 926 -6.13 -17.05 22.43
N SER A 927 -5.80 -16.32 21.35
CA SER A 927 -6.65 -16.24 20.16
C SER A 927 -6.79 -17.58 19.46
N VAL A 928 -5.72 -18.36 19.33
CA VAL A 928 -5.78 -19.73 18.79
C VAL A 928 -6.54 -20.65 19.74
N ARG A 929 -6.31 -20.56 21.06
CA ARG A 929 -7.03 -21.34 22.08
C ARG A 929 -8.55 -21.14 22.02
N ARG A 930 -9.04 -19.93 21.70
CA ARG A 930 -10.48 -19.64 21.53
C ARG A 930 -11.09 -20.33 20.32
N VAL A 931 -10.30 -20.55 19.27
CA VAL A 931 -10.76 -21.22 18.06
C VAL A 931 -10.73 -22.73 18.25
N ILE A 932 -9.71 -23.26 18.92
CA ILE A 932 -9.57 -24.71 19.19
C ILE A 932 -10.84 -25.29 19.83
N THR A 933 -11.48 -24.59 20.76
CA THR A 933 -12.70 -25.08 21.43
C THR A 933 -13.91 -25.25 20.50
N ARG A 934 -13.84 -24.71 19.27
CA ARG A 934 -14.89 -24.83 18.25
C ARG A 934 -14.61 -25.95 17.25
N LEU A 935 -13.39 -26.49 17.26
CA LEU A 935 -12.96 -27.55 16.36
C LEU A 935 -13.45 -28.90 16.88
N LYS A 936 -13.54 -29.86 15.96
CA LYS A 936 -13.89 -31.25 16.25
C LYS A 936 -12.73 -32.14 15.83
N ASP A 937 -12.68 -33.33 16.42
CA ASP A 937 -11.76 -34.36 15.97
C ASP A 937 -12.03 -34.70 14.50
N GLY A 938 -10.95 -34.94 13.77
CA GLY A 938 -11.04 -35.30 12.37
C GLY A 938 -9.75 -35.90 11.84
N ALA A 939 -9.85 -36.62 10.75
CA ALA A 939 -8.70 -37.22 10.08
C ALA A 939 -8.89 -37.17 8.57
N PHE A 940 -7.79 -37.05 7.85
CA PHE A 940 -7.80 -36.99 6.40
C PHE A 940 -6.54 -37.62 5.82
N THR A 941 -6.70 -38.32 4.70
CA THR A 941 -5.60 -38.86 3.90
C THR A 941 -5.69 -38.25 2.51
N LEU A 942 -4.65 -37.52 2.12
CA LEU A 942 -4.53 -36.89 0.82
C LEU A 942 -3.49 -37.64 -0.03
N PRO A 943 -3.88 -38.27 -1.16
CA PRO A 943 -2.93 -38.83 -2.11
C PRO A 943 -2.26 -37.73 -2.96
N LEU A 944 -1.00 -37.94 -3.32
CA LEU A 944 -0.21 -37.07 -4.22
C LEU A 944 0.01 -37.75 -5.57
N ASP A 945 0.30 -36.98 -6.61
CA ASP A 945 0.45 -37.48 -7.98
C ASP A 945 1.66 -38.40 -8.18
N ASN A 946 2.65 -38.34 -7.28
CA ASN A 946 3.82 -39.21 -7.29
C ASN A 946 3.58 -40.56 -6.57
N GLY A 947 2.37 -40.82 -6.10
CA GLY A 947 1.97 -42.03 -5.38
C GLY A 947 2.20 -41.99 -3.86
N ALA A 948 2.73 -40.89 -3.32
CA ALA A 948 2.82 -40.69 -1.87
C ALA A 948 1.47 -40.29 -1.26
N GLN A 949 1.38 -40.31 0.07
CA GLN A 949 0.22 -39.83 0.80
C GLN A 949 0.63 -38.98 2.02
N ILE A 950 -0.18 -37.97 2.31
CA ILE A 950 -0.14 -37.23 3.57
C ILE A 950 -1.35 -37.67 4.39
N GLN A 951 -1.10 -38.18 5.59
CA GLN A 951 -2.15 -38.55 6.54
C GLN A 951 -2.03 -37.65 7.76
N VAL A 952 -3.14 -37.05 8.18
CA VAL A 952 -3.18 -36.21 9.38
C VAL A 952 -4.43 -36.51 10.18
N ALA A 953 -4.27 -36.61 11.50
CA ALA A 953 -5.35 -36.62 12.47
C ALA A 953 -5.23 -35.39 13.39
N VAL A 954 -6.34 -34.70 13.59
CA VAL A 954 -6.46 -33.58 14.53
C VAL A 954 -7.34 -34.06 15.69
N ARG A 955 -6.78 -34.02 16.92
CA ARG A 955 -7.48 -34.38 18.16
C ARG A 955 -7.57 -33.16 19.06
N VAL A 956 -8.78 -32.77 19.45
CA VAL A 956 -9.06 -31.53 20.16
C VAL A 956 -9.34 -31.84 21.63
N ASN A 957 -8.59 -31.21 22.53
CA ASN A 957 -8.91 -31.19 23.95
C ASN A 957 -9.57 -29.85 24.31
N ALA A 958 -10.91 -29.83 24.31
CA ALA A 958 -11.66 -28.62 24.61
C ALA A 958 -11.47 -28.09 26.04
N GLY A 959 -11.21 -28.99 27.01
CA GLY A 959 -10.99 -28.61 28.41
C GLY A 959 -9.66 -27.89 28.64
N GLU A 960 -8.60 -28.38 28.01
CA GLU A 960 -7.27 -27.73 28.04
C GLU A 960 -7.08 -26.65 26.96
N ARG A 961 -8.04 -26.56 26.02
CA ARG A 961 -8.01 -25.66 24.86
C ARG A 961 -6.75 -25.89 24.01
N THR A 962 -6.39 -27.15 23.80
CA THR A 962 -5.22 -27.61 23.03
C THR A 962 -5.63 -28.52 21.88
N ALA A 963 -4.76 -28.64 20.87
CA ALA A 963 -4.96 -29.57 19.75
C ALA A 963 -3.69 -30.37 19.48
N GLU A 964 -3.84 -31.68 19.28
CA GLU A 964 -2.79 -32.56 18.78
C GLU A 964 -2.97 -32.75 17.28
N ILE A 965 -1.90 -32.53 16.51
CA ILE A 965 -1.84 -32.69 15.05
C ILE A 965 -0.84 -33.81 14.77
N ASP A 966 -1.35 -34.96 14.37
CA ASP A 966 -0.60 -36.20 14.24
C ASP A 966 -0.50 -36.63 12.77
N PHE A 967 0.72 -36.55 12.22
CA PHE A 967 1.02 -36.94 10.84
C PHE A 967 1.42 -38.43 10.68
N THR A 968 1.24 -39.25 11.72
CA THR A 968 1.49 -40.69 11.64
C THR A 968 0.66 -41.35 10.53
N GLY A 969 1.32 -42.15 9.68
CA GLY A 969 0.72 -42.76 8.49
C GLY A 969 1.03 -42.02 7.18
N THR A 970 1.64 -40.83 7.26
CA THR A 970 2.26 -40.17 6.10
C THR A 970 3.41 -41.02 5.55
N SER A 971 3.60 -40.99 4.23
CA SER A 971 4.64 -41.78 3.55
C SER A 971 6.04 -41.57 4.15
N ALA A 972 6.84 -42.64 4.11
CA ALA A 972 8.27 -42.57 4.41
C ALA A 972 8.99 -41.59 3.47
N GLN A 973 10.21 -41.19 3.83
CA GLN A 973 11.08 -40.39 2.98
C GLN A 973 11.13 -40.97 1.55
N LEU A 974 10.93 -40.08 0.57
CA LEU A 974 10.85 -40.42 -0.84
C LEU A 974 12.23 -40.38 -1.50
N PRO A 975 12.44 -41.17 -2.57
CA PRO A 975 13.67 -41.10 -3.38
C PRO A 975 13.69 -39.91 -4.36
N ASN A 976 12.76 -38.96 -4.23
CA ASN A 976 12.59 -37.79 -5.11
C ASN A 976 12.39 -36.51 -4.28
N ASN A 977 12.29 -35.38 -4.94
CA ASN A 977 12.29 -34.05 -4.31
C ASN A 977 10.99 -33.59 -3.65
N PHE A 978 9.96 -34.45 -3.55
CA PHE A 978 8.70 -34.12 -2.86
C PHE A 978 8.79 -34.22 -1.33
N ASN A 979 9.98 -34.52 -0.78
CA ASN A 979 10.20 -34.43 0.65
C ASN A 979 10.13 -32.96 1.11
N ALA A 980 9.34 -32.67 2.14
CA ALA A 980 9.26 -31.36 2.78
C ALA A 980 10.04 -31.38 4.10
N PRO A 981 10.95 -30.42 4.35
CA PRO A 981 11.59 -30.27 5.65
C PRO A 981 10.56 -30.06 6.77
N ARG A 982 10.93 -30.46 7.98
CA ARG A 982 10.08 -30.30 9.17
C ARG A 982 9.56 -28.86 9.33
N ALA A 983 10.41 -27.88 9.08
CA ALA A 983 10.09 -26.46 9.15
C ALA A 983 8.94 -26.05 8.19
N VAL A 984 8.85 -26.66 7.00
CA VAL A 984 7.76 -26.45 6.04
C VAL A 984 6.43 -26.98 6.58
N CYS A 985 6.44 -28.18 7.17
CA CYS A 985 5.25 -28.77 7.77
C CYS A 985 4.74 -27.93 8.96
N MET A 986 5.65 -27.47 9.83
CA MET A 986 5.31 -26.56 10.93
C MET A 986 4.71 -25.23 10.43
N ALA A 987 5.23 -24.69 9.32
CA ALA A 987 4.68 -23.48 8.70
C ALA A 987 3.26 -23.69 8.16
N ALA A 988 2.97 -24.85 7.56
CA ALA A 988 1.62 -25.19 7.10
C ALA A 988 0.62 -25.30 8.28
N VAL A 989 1.03 -25.93 9.39
CA VAL A 989 0.22 -26.00 10.62
C VAL A 989 -0.06 -24.60 11.16
N LEU A 990 0.98 -23.77 11.31
CA LEU A 990 0.85 -22.39 11.75
C LEU A 990 -0.12 -21.58 10.87
N TYR A 991 0.03 -21.69 9.55
CA TYR A 991 -0.82 -21.02 8.57
C TYR A 991 -2.29 -21.41 8.73
N VAL A 992 -2.59 -22.73 8.79
CA VAL A 992 -3.96 -23.23 8.91
C VAL A 992 -4.59 -22.69 10.19
N PHE A 993 -3.96 -22.88 11.35
CA PHE A 993 -4.56 -22.46 12.62
C PHE A 993 -4.71 -20.93 12.71
N ARG A 994 -3.79 -20.15 12.14
CA ARG A 994 -3.96 -18.69 12.03
C ARG A 994 -5.16 -18.32 11.17
N SER A 995 -5.38 -19.01 10.04
CA SER A 995 -6.52 -18.75 9.13
C SER A 995 -7.89 -19.09 9.76
N LEU A 996 -7.91 -19.86 10.85
CA LEU A 996 -9.14 -20.15 11.59
C LEU A 996 -9.52 -19.02 12.56
N VAL A 997 -8.59 -18.12 12.89
CA VAL A 997 -8.83 -16.96 13.74
C VAL A 997 -9.41 -15.82 12.89
N ASP A 998 -10.71 -15.57 13.04
CA ASP A 998 -11.44 -14.48 12.38
C ASP A 998 -11.23 -13.14 13.10
N ASP A 999 -9.97 -12.78 13.30
CA ASP A 999 -9.54 -11.51 13.89
C ASP A 999 -8.17 -11.11 13.33
N ASP A 1000 -7.88 -9.82 13.39
CA ASP A 1000 -6.60 -9.26 12.97
C ASP A 1000 -5.59 -9.35 14.12
N ILE A 1001 -4.90 -10.49 14.18
CA ILE A 1001 -3.77 -10.76 15.08
C ILE A 1001 -2.48 -10.97 14.26
N PRO A 1002 -1.31 -10.55 14.77
CA PRO A 1002 -0.03 -10.83 14.12
C PRO A 1002 0.23 -12.33 14.06
N LEU A 1003 0.96 -12.78 13.04
CA LEU A 1003 1.47 -14.14 13.02
C LEU A 1003 2.79 -14.20 13.82
N ASN A 1004 2.80 -14.97 14.89
CA ASN A 1004 4.00 -15.14 15.72
C ASN A 1004 4.05 -16.54 16.35
N ALA A 1005 5.13 -16.83 17.08
CA ALA A 1005 5.34 -18.16 17.69
C ALA A 1005 4.28 -18.53 18.74
N GLY A 1006 3.54 -17.56 19.29
CA GLY A 1006 2.44 -17.78 20.22
C GLY A 1006 1.33 -18.66 19.66
N CYS A 1007 1.05 -18.55 18.35
CA CYS A 1007 0.04 -19.37 17.66
C CYS A 1007 0.34 -20.89 17.71
N LEU A 1008 1.60 -21.29 17.91
CA LEU A 1008 2.00 -22.69 17.98
C LEU A 1008 1.96 -23.26 19.41
N LYS A 1009 1.99 -22.41 20.45
CA LYS A 1009 2.04 -22.85 21.86
C LYS A 1009 0.90 -23.81 22.26
N PRO A 1010 -0.37 -23.67 21.80
CA PRO A 1010 -1.43 -24.59 22.18
C PRO A 1010 -1.50 -25.85 21.30
N LEU A 1011 -0.55 -26.03 20.38
CA LEU A 1011 -0.55 -27.09 19.38
C LEU A 1011 0.58 -28.10 19.66
N LYS A 1012 0.22 -29.38 19.75
CA LYS A 1012 1.20 -30.47 19.80
C LYS A 1012 1.30 -31.11 18.41
N VAL A 1013 2.40 -30.90 17.71
CA VAL A 1013 2.59 -31.41 16.35
C VAL A 1013 3.51 -32.64 16.37
N ILE A 1014 3.02 -33.75 15.84
CA ILE A 1014 3.76 -35.02 15.74
C ILE A 1014 4.07 -35.27 14.26
N ILE A 1015 5.35 -35.22 13.91
CA ILE A 1015 5.85 -35.48 12.55
C ILE A 1015 6.85 -36.64 12.64
N PRO A 1016 6.53 -37.84 12.09
CA PRO A 1016 7.42 -38.99 12.19
C PRO A 1016 8.80 -38.71 11.56
N GLN A 1017 9.87 -38.99 12.29
CA GLN A 1017 11.24 -38.87 11.77
C GLN A 1017 11.47 -39.85 10.60
N GLY A 1018 12.15 -39.40 9.54
CA GLY A 1018 12.36 -40.21 8.34
C GLY A 1018 11.11 -40.38 7.47
N SER A 1019 10.03 -39.63 7.75
CA SER A 1019 8.91 -39.46 6.82
C SER A 1019 9.25 -38.42 5.74
N MET A 1020 8.43 -38.35 4.69
CA MET A 1020 8.58 -37.31 3.68
C MET A 1020 8.35 -35.89 4.21
N LEU A 1021 7.82 -35.72 5.44
CA LEU A 1021 7.63 -34.42 6.10
C LEU A 1021 8.71 -34.11 7.15
N ASN A 1022 9.65 -35.02 7.36
CA ASN A 1022 10.82 -34.85 8.21
C ASN A 1022 11.97 -35.74 7.67
N PRO A 1023 12.44 -35.45 6.45
CA PRO A 1023 13.46 -36.26 5.78
C PRO A 1023 14.84 -36.08 6.42
N ASN A 1024 15.68 -37.10 6.31
CA ASN A 1024 17.09 -37.03 6.65
C ASN A 1024 17.94 -36.66 5.43
N PRO A 1025 19.11 -36.01 5.61
CA PRO A 1025 20.08 -35.83 4.54
C PRO A 1025 20.49 -37.17 3.89
N PRO A 1026 20.81 -37.20 2.59
CA PRO A 1026 20.88 -36.10 1.63
C PRO A 1026 19.62 -35.97 0.75
N ALA A 1027 18.42 -36.26 1.28
CA ALA A 1027 17.18 -36.23 0.48
C ALA A 1027 16.95 -34.88 -0.22
N SER A 1028 16.66 -34.90 -1.51
CA SER A 1028 16.15 -33.74 -2.26
C SER A 1028 14.83 -33.21 -1.68
N VAL A 1029 14.62 -31.89 -1.70
CA VAL A 1029 13.47 -31.24 -1.02
C VAL A 1029 12.80 -30.10 -1.79
N VAL A 1030 13.26 -29.76 -3.00
CA VAL A 1030 12.80 -28.52 -3.65
C VAL A 1030 11.27 -28.48 -3.86
N ALA A 1031 10.66 -29.60 -4.25
CA ALA A 1031 9.20 -29.68 -4.39
C ALA A 1031 8.47 -29.74 -3.02
N GLY A 1032 9.19 -30.05 -1.94
CA GLY A 1032 8.68 -29.99 -0.57
C GLY A 1032 8.12 -28.63 -0.19
N ASN A 1033 8.87 -27.57 -0.47
CA ASN A 1033 8.49 -26.19 -0.17
C ASN A 1033 7.31 -25.71 -1.04
N VAL A 1034 7.32 -26.04 -2.32
CA VAL A 1034 6.45 -25.41 -3.32
C VAL A 1034 5.28 -26.28 -3.80
N GLU A 1035 5.28 -27.59 -3.53
CA GLU A 1035 4.20 -28.52 -3.87
C GLU A 1035 3.64 -29.19 -2.62
N THR A 1036 4.49 -29.93 -1.88
CA THR A 1036 4.04 -30.71 -0.72
C THR A 1036 3.44 -29.84 0.38
N SER A 1037 3.96 -28.62 0.61
CA SER A 1037 3.43 -27.67 1.58
C SER A 1037 1.95 -27.31 1.35
N THR A 1038 1.54 -27.16 0.09
CA THR A 1038 0.15 -26.91 -0.31
C THR A 1038 -0.71 -28.13 -0.02
N CYS A 1039 -0.19 -29.33 -0.29
CA CYS A 1039 -0.87 -30.60 0.03
C CYS A 1039 -1.05 -30.80 1.55
N ILE A 1040 -0.05 -30.47 2.38
CA ILE A 1040 -0.17 -30.51 3.86
C ILE A 1040 -1.33 -29.61 4.31
N THR A 1041 -1.39 -28.40 3.76
CA THR A 1041 -2.45 -27.43 4.07
C THR A 1041 -3.83 -27.95 3.69
N ASN A 1042 -3.98 -28.52 2.49
CA ASN A 1042 -5.21 -29.16 2.03
C ASN A 1042 -5.60 -30.35 2.92
N ALA A 1043 -4.66 -31.19 3.34
CA ALA A 1043 -4.94 -32.32 4.23
C ALA A 1043 -5.43 -31.86 5.61
N LEU A 1044 -4.84 -30.79 6.16
CA LEU A 1044 -5.27 -30.18 7.42
C LEU A 1044 -6.69 -29.60 7.33
N PHE A 1045 -7.01 -28.85 6.28
CA PHE A 1045 -8.38 -28.38 6.06
C PHE A 1045 -9.37 -29.52 5.83
N GLY A 1046 -8.91 -30.57 5.12
CA GLY A 1046 -9.59 -31.85 4.96
C GLY A 1046 -10.01 -32.46 6.30
N ALA A 1047 -9.07 -32.55 7.24
CA ALA A 1047 -9.30 -33.12 8.57
C ALA A 1047 -10.20 -32.24 9.43
N LEU A 1048 -10.06 -30.91 9.32
CA LEU A 1048 -10.90 -29.96 10.07
C LEU A 1048 -12.33 -29.85 9.53
N GLY A 1049 -12.58 -30.26 8.27
CA GLY A 1049 -13.91 -30.24 7.67
C GLY A 1049 -14.46 -28.84 7.37
N VAL A 1050 -13.60 -27.81 7.35
CA VAL A 1050 -14.02 -26.39 7.26
C VAL A 1050 -14.08 -25.85 5.83
N MET A 1051 -13.29 -26.41 4.91
CA MET A 1051 -13.27 -26.03 3.51
C MET A 1051 -12.79 -27.15 2.60
N ALA A 1052 -13.25 -27.14 1.35
CA ALA A 1052 -12.74 -27.99 0.28
C ALA A 1052 -11.28 -27.63 -0.06
N GLY A 1053 -10.59 -28.52 -0.79
CA GLY A 1053 -9.22 -28.27 -1.19
C GLY A 1053 -9.12 -27.11 -2.18
N SER A 1054 -8.10 -26.27 -2.06
CA SER A 1054 -7.67 -25.45 -3.20
C SER A 1054 -6.79 -26.26 -4.14
N GLN A 1055 -6.36 -25.69 -5.26
CA GLN A 1055 -5.36 -26.32 -6.13
C GLN A 1055 -4.20 -26.92 -5.31
N PRO A 1056 -3.86 -28.21 -5.48
CA PRO A 1056 -2.87 -28.90 -4.63
C PRO A 1056 -1.42 -28.59 -5.05
N THR A 1057 -1.18 -27.45 -5.67
CA THR A 1057 0.06 -27.13 -6.40
C THR A 1057 0.25 -25.61 -6.47
N MET A 1058 1.50 -25.17 -6.60
CA MET A 1058 1.82 -23.79 -6.99
C MET A 1058 2.20 -23.67 -8.47
N ASN A 1059 2.15 -24.77 -9.24
CA ASN A 1059 2.49 -24.84 -10.66
C ASN A 1059 3.86 -24.19 -10.95
N ASN A 1060 4.91 -24.74 -10.34
CA ASN A 1060 6.25 -24.17 -10.36
C ASN A 1060 6.88 -24.33 -11.74
N PHE A 1061 6.83 -23.26 -12.53
CA PHE A 1061 7.35 -23.22 -13.88
C PHE A 1061 8.71 -22.53 -13.90
N THR A 1062 9.72 -23.24 -14.39
CA THR A 1062 11.06 -22.72 -14.61
C THR A 1062 11.45 -22.84 -16.05
N PHE A 1063 12.23 -21.86 -16.52
CA PHE A 1063 12.93 -22.01 -17.78
C PHE A 1063 14.23 -21.22 -17.78
N GLY A 1064 15.15 -21.61 -18.65
CA GLY A 1064 16.36 -20.85 -18.85
C GLY A 1064 17.42 -21.56 -19.66
N ASN A 1065 18.58 -20.92 -19.70
CA ASN A 1065 19.81 -21.41 -20.30
C ASN A 1065 21.01 -20.85 -19.52
N ALA A 1066 22.21 -20.88 -20.10
CA ALA A 1066 23.42 -20.37 -19.46
C ALA A 1066 23.36 -18.84 -19.15
N ARG A 1067 22.52 -18.09 -19.88
CA ARG A 1067 22.44 -16.62 -19.79
C ARG A 1067 21.24 -16.13 -18.99
N VAL A 1068 20.09 -16.77 -19.14
CA VAL A 1068 18.83 -16.35 -18.49
C VAL A 1068 18.26 -17.49 -17.64
N GLN A 1069 17.75 -17.14 -16.46
CA GLN A 1069 17.08 -18.07 -15.55
C GLN A 1069 15.78 -17.43 -15.07
N TYR A 1070 14.69 -18.17 -15.15
CA TYR A 1070 13.37 -17.71 -14.73
C TYR A 1070 12.67 -18.77 -13.90
N TYR A 1071 12.00 -18.31 -12.85
CA TYR A 1071 11.12 -19.09 -12.00
C TYR A 1071 9.82 -18.32 -11.82
N GLU A 1072 8.69 -19.03 -11.82
CA GLU A 1072 7.35 -18.49 -11.57
C GLU A 1072 6.46 -19.55 -10.91
N THR A 1073 5.69 -19.13 -9.89
CA THR A 1073 4.50 -19.89 -9.45
C THR A 1073 3.28 -19.35 -10.18
N ILE A 1074 2.36 -20.24 -10.55
CA ILE A 1074 1.17 -19.90 -11.34
C ILE A 1074 -0.07 -20.31 -10.54
N SER A 1075 -0.95 -19.35 -10.33
CA SER A 1075 -2.18 -19.55 -9.56
C SER A 1075 -3.25 -20.37 -10.30
N GLY A 1076 -4.17 -20.95 -9.52
CA GLY A 1076 -5.33 -21.70 -9.97
C GLY A 1076 -6.53 -21.46 -9.06
N GLY A 1077 -7.41 -22.44 -8.95
CA GLY A 1077 -8.66 -22.29 -8.21
C GLY A 1077 -8.51 -22.45 -6.69
N SER A 1078 -9.10 -21.55 -5.91
CA SER A 1078 -9.23 -21.75 -4.45
C SER A 1078 -10.41 -22.65 -4.10
N GLY A 1079 -10.34 -23.35 -2.97
CA GLY A 1079 -11.44 -24.18 -2.48
C GLY A 1079 -12.60 -23.34 -1.93
N ALA A 1080 -13.84 -23.84 -2.11
CA ALA A 1080 -15.02 -23.32 -1.43
C ALA A 1080 -15.06 -23.76 0.04
N GLY A 1081 -15.78 -23.03 0.90
CA GLY A 1081 -15.79 -23.36 2.33
C GLY A 1081 -17.04 -22.97 3.11
N GLY A 1082 -17.11 -23.45 4.34
CA GLY A 1082 -18.19 -23.20 5.27
C GLY A 1082 -17.95 -22.01 6.20
N ARG A 1083 -19.03 -21.37 6.64
CA ARG A 1083 -19.06 -20.42 7.75
C ARG A 1083 -19.71 -21.10 8.95
N PHE A 1084 -19.04 -21.04 10.11
CA PHE A 1084 -19.43 -21.76 11.31
C PHE A 1084 -19.72 -20.79 12.46
N ASP A 1085 -20.74 -21.09 13.26
CA ASP A 1085 -21.05 -20.31 14.47
C ASP A 1085 -20.14 -20.68 15.66
N ALA A 1086 -20.40 -20.08 16.82
CA ALA A 1086 -19.64 -20.32 18.05
C ALA A 1086 -19.76 -21.77 18.57
N GLN A 1087 -20.79 -22.50 18.15
CA GLN A 1087 -21.04 -23.90 18.49
C GLN A 1087 -20.49 -24.86 17.42
N GLY A 1088 -19.77 -24.34 16.42
CA GLY A 1088 -19.18 -25.12 15.32
C GLY A 1088 -20.23 -25.70 14.38
N GLN A 1089 -21.42 -25.09 14.28
CA GLN A 1089 -22.46 -25.46 13.33
C GLN A 1089 -22.34 -24.63 12.06
N LEU A 1090 -22.59 -25.26 10.91
CA LEU A 1090 -22.56 -24.60 9.61
C LEU A 1090 -23.76 -23.64 9.49
N VAL A 1091 -23.48 -22.34 9.38
CA VAL A 1091 -24.49 -21.27 9.23
C VAL A 1091 -24.51 -20.66 7.83
N GLY A 1092 -23.49 -20.93 7.02
CA GLY A 1092 -23.38 -20.44 5.65
C GLY A 1092 -22.12 -20.98 4.96
N GLY A 1093 -21.71 -20.37 3.86
CA GLY A 1093 -20.52 -20.75 3.12
C GLY A 1093 -20.12 -19.68 2.11
N PHE A 1094 -19.06 -19.96 1.36
CA PHE A 1094 -18.49 -19.06 0.37
C PHE A 1094 -17.90 -19.84 -0.81
N ASP A 1095 -17.98 -19.26 -2.01
CA ASP A 1095 -17.34 -19.78 -3.22
C ASP A 1095 -15.83 -19.59 -3.17
N GLY A 1096 -15.12 -20.44 -3.91
CA GLY A 1096 -13.72 -20.26 -4.21
C GLY A 1096 -13.49 -19.15 -5.24
N THR A 1097 -12.28 -18.61 -5.25
CA THR A 1097 -11.83 -17.57 -6.17
C THR A 1097 -10.98 -18.18 -7.26
N SER A 1098 -11.30 -17.85 -8.52
CA SER A 1098 -10.53 -18.29 -9.69
C SER A 1098 -9.18 -17.60 -9.80
N VAL A 1099 -8.16 -18.33 -10.26
CA VAL A 1099 -6.82 -17.83 -10.63
C VAL A 1099 -6.24 -16.86 -9.59
N VAL A 1100 -6.09 -17.36 -8.35
CA VAL A 1100 -5.49 -16.60 -7.24
C VAL A 1100 -4.55 -17.49 -6.43
N GLN A 1101 -3.48 -16.90 -5.89
CA GLN A 1101 -2.55 -17.61 -5.04
C GLN A 1101 -3.21 -18.05 -3.73
N THR A 1102 -3.02 -19.31 -3.37
CA THR A 1102 -3.61 -19.93 -2.19
C THR A 1102 -2.53 -20.48 -1.26
N HIS A 1103 -2.90 -20.66 0.00
CA HIS A 1103 -2.11 -21.38 0.98
C HIS A 1103 -0.69 -20.84 1.12
N MET A 1104 0.32 -21.63 0.73
CA MET A 1104 1.71 -21.45 1.14
C MET A 1104 2.50 -20.45 0.28
N THR A 1105 1.89 -19.88 -0.76
CA THR A 1105 2.49 -18.81 -1.58
C THR A 1105 1.56 -17.61 -1.70
N ASN A 1106 2.12 -16.43 -1.93
CA ASN A 1106 1.38 -15.26 -2.39
C ASN A 1106 2.19 -14.44 -3.42
N SER A 1107 3.15 -15.07 -4.10
CA SER A 1107 4.07 -14.35 -4.99
C SER A 1107 3.32 -13.78 -6.19
N ARG A 1108 3.73 -12.59 -6.62
CA ARG A 1108 3.15 -11.94 -7.80
C ARG A 1108 3.61 -12.64 -9.08
N LEU A 1109 2.78 -12.50 -10.11
CA LEU A 1109 3.15 -12.81 -11.49
C LEU A 1109 4.15 -11.76 -12.00
N THR A 1110 5.07 -12.14 -12.88
CA THR A 1110 5.80 -11.14 -13.66
C THR A 1110 4.85 -10.50 -14.67
N ASP A 1111 4.80 -9.17 -14.73
CA ASP A 1111 3.95 -8.47 -15.70
C ASP A 1111 4.28 -8.94 -17.13
N SER A 1112 3.24 -9.17 -17.94
CA SER A 1112 3.35 -9.71 -19.29
C SER A 1112 4.36 -8.96 -20.17
N GLU A 1113 4.43 -7.64 -20.07
CA GLU A 1113 5.37 -6.86 -20.88
C GLU A 1113 6.80 -6.94 -20.35
N VAL A 1114 6.97 -6.99 -19.03
CA VAL A 1114 8.27 -7.16 -18.38
C VAL A 1114 8.83 -8.54 -18.69
N LEU A 1115 7.98 -9.57 -18.71
CA LEU A 1115 8.36 -10.94 -19.10
C LEU A 1115 8.95 -10.96 -20.51
N GLU A 1116 8.25 -10.40 -21.50
CA GLU A 1116 8.71 -10.37 -22.90
C GLU A 1116 9.91 -9.44 -23.12
N PHE A 1117 10.06 -8.42 -22.27
CA PHE A 1117 11.19 -7.50 -22.36
C PHE A 1117 12.48 -8.09 -21.78
N ARG A 1118 12.39 -8.81 -20.67
CA ARG A 1118 13.56 -9.34 -19.95
C ARG A 1118 13.99 -10.72 -20.44
N PHE A 1119 13.05 -11.51 -20.94
CA PHE A 1119 13.27 -12.91 -21.31
C PHE A 1119 12.89 -13.13 -22.77
N PRO A 1120 13.64 -13.95 -23.52
CA PRO A 1120 13.34 -14.25 -24.92
C PRO A 1120 12.22 -15.31 -25.02
N VAL A 1121 11.07 -14.93 -24.48
CA VAL A 1121 9.79 -15.63 -24.52
C VAL A 1121 8.70 -14.64 -24.86
N ARG A 1122 7.56 -15.14 -25.33
CA ARG A 1122 6.35 -14.37 -25.63
C ARG A 1122 5.17 -15.01 -24.92
N LEU A 1123 4.44 -14.23 -24.14
CA LEU A 1123 3.19 -14.70 -23.53
C LEU A 1123 2.09 -14.59 -24.60
N GLU A 1124 1.52 -15.72 -25.01
CA GLU A 1124 0.44 -15.73 -26.00
C GLU A 1124 -0.90 -15.43 -25.35
N SER A 1125 -1.13 -15.96 -24.14
CA SER A 1125 -2.37 -15.74 -23.39
C SER A 1125 -2.20 -16.15 -21.92
N TYR A 1126 -3.02 -15.53 -21.05
CA TYR A 1126 -3.29 -16.04 -19.72
C TYR A 1126 -4.77 -15.78 -19.39
N ALA A 1127 -5.58 -16.85 -19.45
CA ALA A 1127 -7.03 -16.77 -19.33
C ALA A 1127 -7.57 -17.70 -18.24
N ILE A 1128 -8.75 -17.41 -17.70
CA ILE A 1128 -9.44 -18.28 -16.75
C ILE A 1128 -9.98 -19.51 -17.48
N ARG A 1129 -9.74 -20.69 -16.90
CA ARG A 1129 -10.26 -21.97 -17.37
C ARG A 1129 -11.68 -22.18 -16.85
N GLN A 1130 -12.64 -21.50 -17.47
CA GLN A 1130 -14.06 -21.52 -17.07
C GLN A 1130 -14.60 -22.95 -16.89
N GLY A 1131 -15.30 -23.19 -15.77
CA GLY A 1131 -15.91 -24.49 -15.45
C GLY A 1131 -14.92 -25.56 -14.99
N SER A 1132 -13.72 -25.18 -14.55
CA SER A 1132 -12.77 -26.09 -13.94
C SER A 1132 -12.92 -26.21 -12.42
N GLY A 1133 -13.61 -25.27 -11.77
CA GLY A 1133 -13.97 -25.33 -10.36
C GLY A 1133 -14.97 -26.45 -10.04
N GLY A 1134 -14.81 -27.08 -8.88
CA GLY A 1134 -15.68 -28.15 -8.41
C GLY A 1134 -17.09 -27.64 -8.09
N ALA A 1135 -18.11 -28.36 -8.55
CA ALA A 1135 -19.50 -28.02 -8.27
C ALA A 1135 -19.88 -28.25 -6.80
N GLY A 1136 -20.81 -27.47 -6.27
CA GLY A 1136 -21.36 -27.61 -4.92
C GLY A 1136 -22.44 -26.58 -4.70
N ARG A 1137 -23.01 -26.51 -3.50
CA ARG A 1137 -23.82 -25.35 -3.11
C ARG A 1137 -22.99 -24.06 -3.19
N TRP A 1138 -21.71 -24.17 -2.85
CA TRP A 1138 -20.69 -23.18 -3.11
C TRP A 1138 -19.64 -23.80 -4.04
N HIS A 1139 -19.31 -23.09 -5.11
CA HIS A 1139 -18.45 -23.56 -6.20
C HIS A 1139 -16.98 -23.32 -5.88
N GLY A 1140 -16.11 -24.27 -6.22
CA GLY A 1140 -14.67 -24.04 -6.21
C GLY A 1140 -14.27 -23.00 -7.27
N GLY A 1141 -13.17 -22.30 -7.04
CA GLY A 1141 -12.63 -21.36 -8.03
C GLY A 1141 -12.09 -22.09 -9.27
N ASP A 1142 -12.12 -21.42 -10.41
CA ASP A 1142 -11.54 -21.95 -11.65
C ASP A 1142 -10.01 -21.80 -11.68
N GLY A 1143 -9.34 -22.75 -12.33
CA GLY A 1143 -7.96 -22.65 -12.74
C GLY A 1143 -7.76 -21.66 -13.90
N GLY A 1144 -6.56 -21.63 -14.46
CA GLY A 1144 -6.18 -20.78 -15.60
C GLY A 1144 -5.41 -21.54 -16.68
N VAL A 1145 -5.32 -20.96 -17.86
CA VAL A 1145 -4.53 -21.47 -19.00
C VAL A 1145 -3.49 -20.43 -19.36
N ARG A 1146 -2.21 -20.77 -19.18
CA ARG A 1146 -1.06 -19.90 -19.50
C ARG A 1146 -0.25 -20.51 -20.65
N ARG A 1147 0.02 -19.72 -21.69
CA ARG A 1147 0.70 -20.17 -22.92
C ARG A 1147 1.93 -19.31 -23.19
N VAL A 1148 3.12 -19.89 -23.07
CA VAL A 1148 4.41 -19.18 -23.20
C VAL A 1148 5.18 -19.74 -24.40
N ARG A 1149 5.39 -18.92 -25.44
CA ARG A 1149 6.18 -19.25 -26.62
C ARG A 1149 7.65 -18.92 -26.39
N PHE A 1150 8.54 -19.83 -26.75
CA PHE A 1150 9.99 -19.64 -26.66
C PHE A 1150 10.54 -19.03 -27.94
N LEU A 1151 11.45 -18.05 -27.83
CA LEU A 1151 12.06 -17.36 -28.97
C LEU A 1151 13.51 -17.81 -29.23
N GLU A 1152 14.12 -18.49 -28.26
CA GLU A 1152 15.43 -19.13 -28.38
C GLU A 1152 15.42 -20.50 -27.67
N PRO A 1153 16.39 -21.38 -27.96
CA PRO A 1153 16.51 -22.66 -27.27
C PRO A 1153 16.74 -22.52 -25.76
N MET A 1154 15.98 -23.29 -24.98
CA MET A 1154 16.04 -23.31 -23.51
C MET A 1154 15.59 -24.65 -22.94
N THR A 1155 15.98 -24.93 -21.70
CA THR A 1155 15.36 -25.99 -20.90
C THR A 1155 14.18 -25.40 -20.14
N ALA A 1156 13.01 -26.03 -20.24
CA ALA A 1156 11.82 -25.72 -19.43
C ALA A 1156 11.51 -26.88 -18.47
N GLY A 1157 11.08 -26.54 -17.26
CA GLY A 1157 10.74 -27.47 -16.19
C GLY A 1157 9.42 -27.10 -15.53
N ILE A 1158 8.67 -28.12 -15.10
CA ILE A 1158 7.45 -27.95 -14.30
C ILE A 1158 7.49 -28.92 -13.12
N LEU A 1159 7.32 -28.37 -11.92
CA LEU A 1159 7.03 -29.10 -10.69
C LEU A 1159 5.56 -28.84 -10.33
N SER A 1160 4.73 -29.89 -10.31
CA SER A 1160 3.31 -29.70 -10.03
C SER A 1160 2.61 -30.95 -9.49
N ASN A 1161 1.46 -30.75 -8.84
CA ASN A 1161 0.50 -31.75 -8.37
C ASN A 1161 -0.90 -31.46 -8.96
N GLY A 1162 -1.90 -32.32 -8.71
CA GLY A 1162 -3.27 -32.08 -9.16
C GLY A 1162 -3.52 -32.39 -10.63
N ARG A 1163 -2.65 -33.17 -11.27
CA ARG A 1163 -2.81 -33.73 -12.62
C ARG A 1163 -3.47 -35.11 -12.56
N ILE A 1164 -3.30 -35.84 -11.45
CA ILE A 1164 -3.93 -37.13 -11.19
C ILE A 1164 -4.97 -37.01 -10.06
N HIS A 1165 -4.59 -36.39 -8.95
CA HIS A 1165 -5.46 -36.19 -7.78
C HIS A 1165 -5.84 -34.71 -7.63
N PRO A 1166 -6.97 -34.26 -8.21
CA PRO A 1166 -7.36 -32.85 -8.16
C PRO A 1166 -7.80 -32.42 -6.77
N ALA A 1167 -8.03 -31.11 -6.60
CA ALA A 1167 -8.57 -30.56 -5.36
C ALA A 1167 -9.89 -31.22 -4.97
N PHE A 1168 -9.96 -31.82 -3.78
CA PHE A 1168 -11.14 -32.54 -3.30
C PHE A 1168 -12.30 -31.60 -2.98
N GLY A 1169 -13.53 -32.03 -3.26
CA GLY A 1169 -14.74 -31.39 -2.75
C GLY A 1169 -15.05 -31.80 -1.30
N MET A 1170 -15.88 -31.01 -0.61
CA MET A 1170 -16.20 -31.23 0.81
C MET A 1170 -17.69 -31.09 1.10
N ALA A 1171 -18.16 -31.79 2.14
CA ALA A 1171 -19.56 -31.76 2.59
C ALA A 1171 -20.58 -32.05 1.47
N GLY A 1172 -20.22 -32.91 0.51
CA GLY A 1172 -21.04 -33.24 -0.65
C GLY A 1172 -20.78 -32.42 -1.92
N GLY A 1173 -19.82 -31.49 -1.89
CA GLY A 1173 -19.29 -30.83 -3.09
C GLY A 1173 -18.36 -31.75 -3.88
N TYR A 1174 -18.20 -31.46 -5.17
CA TYR A 1174 -17.38 -32.20 -6.13
C TYR A 1174 -15.96 -31.63 -6.21
N SER A 1175 -15.02 -32.48 -6.63
CA SER A 1175 -13.64 -32.06 -6.91
C SER A 1175 -13.56 -31.11 -8.09
N GLY A 1176 -12.53 -30.26 -8.12
CA GLY A 1176 -12.18 -29.48 -9.30
C GLY A 1176 -11.63 -30.36 -10.43
N LEU A 1177 -11.49 -29.80 -11.63
CA LEU A 1177 -10.83 -30.46 -12.74
C LEU A 1177 -9.31 -30.52 -12.52
N PRO A 1178 -8.65 -31.60 -12.97
CA PRO A 1178 -7.19 -31.70 -12.92
C PRO A 1178 -6.53 -30.67 -13.84
N GLY A 1179 -5.27 -30.36 -13.53
CA GLY A 1179 -4.38 -29.58 -14.37
C GLY A 1179 -3.78 -30.39 -15.52
N ILE A 1180 -3.16 -29.72 -16.50
CA ILE A 1180 -2.53 -30.32 -17.68
C ILE A 1180 -1.24 -29.55 -17.98
N ASN A 1181 -0.17 -30.28 -18.27
CA ASN A 1181 1.11 -29.71 -18.74
C ASN A 1181 1.36 -30.24 -20.15
N ARG A 1182 1.62 -29.37 -21.14
CA ARG A 1182 1.97 -29.82 -22.49
C ARG A 1182 2.85 -28.85 -23.24
N VAL A 1183 3.60 -29.37 -24.20
CA VAL A 1183 4.37 -28.59 -25.18
C VAL A 1183 3.70 -28.72 -26.53
N VAL A 1184 3.38 -27.59 -27.15
CA VAL A 1184 2.98 -27.50 -28.54
C VAL A 1184 4.22 -27.13 -29.35
N ARG A 1185 4.70 -28.07 -30.16
CA ARG A 1185 5.88 -27.88 -31.00
C ARG A 1185 5.57 -26.95 -32.17
N SER A 1186 6.61 -26.35 -32.73
CA SER A 1186 6.47 -25.45 -33.90
C SER A 1186 5.81 -26.10 -35.13
N ASP A 1187 5.88 -27.43 -35.26
CA ASP A 1187 5.23 -28.20 -36.32
C ASP A 1187 3.74 -28.54 -36.02
N GLY A 1188 3.23 -28.11 -34.87
CA GLY A 1188 1.86 -28.36 -34.41
C GLY A 1188 1.69 -29.66 -33.62
N SER A 1189 2.74 -30.49 -33.49
CA SER A 1189 2.66 -31.69 -32.64
C SER A 1189 2.56 -31.32 -31.16
N VAL A 1190 1.82 -32.12 -30.40
CA VAL A 1190 1.58 -31.89 -28.97
C VAL A 1190 2.21 -33.00 -28.17
N GLN A 1191 3.09 -32.63 -27.23
CA GLN A 1191 3.69 -33.51 -26.25
C GLN A 1191 3.10 -33.21 -24.87
N GLU A 1192 2.25 -34.09 -24.36
CA GLU A 1192 1.79 -34.01 -22.98
C GLU A 1192 2.90 -34.42 -22.00
N LEU A 1193 3.01 -33.68 -20.91
CA LEU A 1193 3.92 -33.95 -19.80
C LEU A 1193 3.12 -34.44 -18.59
N ALA A 1194 3.76 -35.21 -17.72
CA ALA A 1194 3.16 -35.67 -16.48
C ALA A 1194 3.02 -34.52 -15.44
N HIS A 1195 2.72 -34.87 -14.18
CA HIS A 1195 2.66 -33.92 -13.06
C HIS A 1195 4.01 -33.20 -12.82
N ILE A 1196 5.13 -33.85 -13.12
CA ILE A 1196 6.44 -33.21 -13.25
C ILE A 1196 6.99 -33.43 -14.66
N GLY A 1197 7.80 -32.51 -15.16
CA GLY A 1197 8.38 -32.63 -16.49
C GLY A 1197 9.56 -31.70 -16.72
N GLN A 1198 10.47 -32.13 -17.59
CA GLN A 1198 11.59 -31.34 -18.10
C GLN A 1198 11.65 -31.56 -19.62
N VAL A 1199 11.86 -30.49 -20.37
CA VAL A 1199 11.84 -30.52 -21.83
C VAL A 1199 12.75 -29.46 -22.42
N GLU A 1200 13.45 -29.82 -23.49
CA GLU A 1200 14.16 -28.86 -24.33
C GLU A 1200 13.17 -28.18 -25.27
N MET A 1201 13.11 -26.86 -25.18
CA MET A 1201 12.26 -25.99 -25.97
C MET A 1201 13.07 -25.43 -27.13
N LEU A 1202 12.53 -25.49 -28.34
CA LEU A 1202 13.09 -24.81 -29.51
C LEU A 1202 12.40 -23.46 -29.73
N ALA A 1203 13.04 -22.60 -30.52
CA ALA A 1203 12.39 -21.36 -30.96
C ALA A 1203 11.10 -21.69 -31.73
N GLY A 1204 9.99 -21.09 -31.30
CA GLY A 1204 8.66 -21.35 -31.83
C GLY A 1204 7.85 -22.39 -31.04
N ASP A 1205 8.44 -23.16 -30.13
CA ASP A 1205 7.67 -24.05 -29.26
C ASP A 1205 6.87 -23.26 -28.20
N VAL A 1206 5.72 -23.79 -27.78
CA VAL A 1206 4.85 -23.19 -26.76
C VAL A 1206 4.69 -24.15 -25.59
N PHE A 1207 5.03 -23.70 -24.38
CA PHE A 1207 4.69 -24.41 -23.15
C PHE A 1207 3.32 -23.95 -22.67
N GLU A 1208 2.41 -24.89 -22.45
CA GLU A 1208 1.03 -24.63 -22.07
C GLU A 1208 0.69 -25.31 -20.74
N ILE A 1209 0.22 -24.50 -19.78
CA ILE A 1209 -0.10 -24.91 -18.41
C ILE A 1209 -1.57 -24.64 -18.16
N HIS A 1210 -2.34 -25.70 -17.90
CA HIS A 1210 -3.69 -25.63 -17.38
C HIS A 1210 -3.61 -25.90 -15.89
N THR A 1211 -3.90 -24.90 -15.07
CA THR A 1211 -3.88 -25.08 -13.61
C THR A 1211 -5.16 -25.78 -13.13
N PRO A 1212 -5.09 -26.52 -12.01
CA PRO A 1212 -6.28 -27.16 -11.43
C PRO A 1212 -7.32 -26.15 -10.93
N GLY A 1213 -8.59 -26.55 -10.97
CA GLY A 1213 -9.65 -25.86 -10.22
C GLY A 1213 -9.66 -26.25 -8.74
N GLY A 1214 -10.34 -25.43 -7.91
CA GLY A 1214 -10.58 -25.73 -6.50
C GLY A 1214 -11.79 -26.65 -6.31
N GLY A 1215 -11.90 -27.29 -5.15
CA GLY A 1215 -13.05 -28.13 -4.81
C GLY A 1215 -14.30 -27.33 -4.38
N GLY A 1216 -15.48 -27.88 -4.65
CA GLY A 1216 -16.77 -27.33 -4.21
C GLY A 1216 -17.14 -27.74 -2.79
N PHE A 1217 -18.06 -27.00 -2.16
CA PHE A 1217 -18.54 -27.24 -0.80
C PHE A 1217 -20.07 -27.36 -0.74
N GLY A 1218 -20.56 -28.34 0.01
CA GLY A 1218 -21.99 -28.58 0.19
C GLY A 1218 -22.66 -29.27 -1.00
N ARG A 1219 -23.72 -30.04 -0.73
CA ARG A 1219 -24.54 -30.68 -1.78
C ARG A 1219 -25.31 -29.60 -2.57
N GLY A 1220 -25.02 -29.52 -3.87
CA GLY A 1220 -25.69 -28.63 -4.84
C GLY A 1220 -27.07 -29.10 -5.25
#